data_AF-A0A969TF65-F1
#
_entry.id   AF-A0A969TF65-F1
#
_cell.length_a   1.000
_cell.length_b   1.000
_cell.length_c   1.000
_cell.angle_alpha   90.00
_cell.angle_beta   90.00
_cell.angle_gamma   90.00
#
_symmetry.space_group_name_H-M   'P 1'
#
loop_
_entity.id
_entity.type
_entity.pdbx_description
1 polymer ?
#
loop_
_entity_poly.entity_id
_entity_poly.type
_entity_poly.pdbx_seq_one_letter_code
_entity_poly.pdbx_strand_id
1 'polypeptide(L)'
;MRIWLYRGQVLVYLSVLMLLLAHCGSFASAPATPTPDMQVTFVTPTPAAEQPTTGPTSTIPVLQPAHTPTPSAADEAPAPPERLQPTGDIVVDSNLRSQPDIETETVIGQVCNGNRVVLLAQKDDWYYVELIDQPASCSDTMLNVGQQGWLASSVLSIPFATAPLARVNPAAGTFPGYITHGGNMRTAPKIAPETVINQVCPGDQMNMLEVQQVDDTLWHRVQVTALAADCVANRVTSGTEGWVSDFLVAPAIALVEPMPDAEARPSETPAPQIATGTAPIVPVDPNDSAFGLNTHLISRYPDKDSLDIPVDMVAQTSTRWVREDLQWQRIEKRPGEYDWTFPDRTIDLLVQEDINIVVVLTPSVGWATPYPDDGSNKISFYPPDPERFATFATQAVLRYKDRVHHWEIWNEPENPLFWQPEPDAAAYTELLKTTYQAIKAADPDARVLLAGMVPFGLGFLREVAEHGGWDSFDILSLHPFVDPFAPEESQIGSHGVGEVKVLTNQYGDKPIWVTEYGWSSGPGNRNLGIPAGIENQARYLVRAAVLMRMAGAERVFWYSIKDTEQFEGQPFNTYGLIDFGAGMRDYSQPKPAYQAFTTMNEQLRGTTVIGLQEVGERQIAYDFFDTAATWKEVNPANGSLTLSSAHTYSGDRSAALSYYFPSTQGGYTGFLPWSAVTLPGNPSRIGMWVYGDGSGHVLMLQMVDAEGEKLQFRLGVIQAGGWQFLSTPITGLVEPGNQISGPGSGNRQVDFPVSIIALILGDQSYGRNPQGTIYLDALTVIDGPETYLARFGKPGAGDLVVDVIWATQPARLSLPTVSSEALLVDWQGEEQTITVSDGQLVLDIGPSPVYVHHLPASAEATVTAL
;
A
#
# COMPACT_ATOMS: atom_id res chain seq x y z
N MET A 1 9.68 53.16 -11.76
CA MET A 1 10.60 54.22 -12.25
C MET A 1 12.02 53.66 -12.25
N ARG A 2 12.73 53.73 -13.39
CA ARG A 2 14.17 53.40 -13.66
C ARG A 2 14.88 52.38 -12.72
N ILE A 3 15.21 51.17 -13.19
CA ILE A 3 16.38 50.81 -14.04
C ILE A 3 17.73 50.88 -13.30
N TRP A 4 18.41 49.73 -13.22
CA TRP A 4 19.80 49.57 -13.68
C TRP A 4 19.94 48.23 -14.42
N LEU A 5 21.00 48.05 -15.21
CA LEU A 5 21.12 47.02 -16.26
C LEU A 5 22.59 46.70 -16.57
N TYR A 6 22.80 45.54 -17.23
CA TYR A 6 23.89 45.06 -18.11
C TYR A 6 24.37 43.65 -17.70
N ARG A 7 23.98 42.57 -18.41
CA ARG A 7 24.42 42.07 -19.75
C ARG A 7 25.81 41.40 -19.69
N GLY A 8 26.05 40.24 -20.32
CA GLY A 8 25.21 39.34 -21.15
C GLY A 8 25.87 37.95 -21.26
N GLN A 9 25.54 37.05 -22.18
CA GLN A 9 24.65 37.08 -23.36
C GLN A 9 23.98 35.71 -23.56
N VAL A 10 22.79 35.68 -24.18
CA VAL A 10 22.13 34.47 -24.71
C VAL A 10 21.48 34.80 -26.05
N LEU A 11 21.55 33.85 -27.00
CA LEU A 11 20.65 33.54 -28.14
C LEU A 11 21.49 32.73 -29.15
N VAL A 12 21.36 31.40 -29.22
CA VAL A 12 20.29 30.65 -29.92
C VAL A 12 20.38 30.79 -31.44
N TYR A 13 20.51 29.65 -32.12
CA TYR A 13 20.03 29.44 -33.48
C TYR A 13 19.34 28.07 -33.59
N LEU A 14 18.46 27.94 -34.58
CA LEU A 14 17.44 26.90 -34.67
C LEU A 14 17.52 26.17 -36.02
N SER A 15 16.93 24.97 -36.08
CA SER A 15 16.54 24.22 -37.29
C SER A 15 17.60 23.39 -38.04
N VAL A 16 17.49 22.06 -37.85
CA VAL A 16 17.33 21.02 -38.91
C VAL A 16 18.00 21.25 -40.27
N LEU A 17 18.89 20.34 -40.65
CA LEU A 17 19.05 19.94 -42.05
C LEU A 17 19.42 18.44 -42.19
N MET A 18 18.49 17.62 -42.67
CA MET A 18 18.85 16.36 -43.34
C MET A 18 19.32 16.69 -44.76
N LEU A 19 20.47 16.15 -45.19
CA LEU A 19 20.59 15.32 -46.41
C LEU A 19 22.06 14.97 -46.71
N LEU A 20 22.41 13.71 -46.48
CA LEU A 20 23.48 13.03 -47.23
C LEU A 20 22.84 12.29 -48.40
N LEU A 21 23.02 12.78 -49.62
CA LEU A 21 23.11 11.99 -50.87
C LEU A 21 23.52 12.93 -52.01
N ALA A 22 24.35 12.47 -52.95
CA ALA A 22 24.97 13.34 -53.95
C ALA A 22 25.10 12.66 -55.33
N HIS A 23 24.84 13.45 -56.37
CA HIS A 23 24.95 13.11 -57.81
C HIS A 23 23.90 12.07 -58.31
N CYS A 24 23.47 12.10 -59.58
CA CYS A 24 23.98 12.83 -60.75
C CYS A 24 22.84 13.18 -61.75
N GLY A 25 22.94 14.26 -62.55
CA GLY A 25 22.00 14.44 -63.69
C GLY A 25 21.78 15.84 -64.30
N SER A 26 22.74 16.33 -65.11
CA SER A 26 22.48 16.97 -66.42
C SER A 26 21.71 18.31 -66.61
N PHE A 27 22.50 19.35 -66.94
CA PHE A 27 22.38 20.28 -68.09
C PHE A 27 21.42 21.51 -68.13
N ALA A 28 22.07 22.67 -68.47
CA ALA A 28 21.58 23.87 -69.18
C ALA A 28 20.52 24.79 -68.51
N SER A 29 20.54 26.13 -68.66
CA SER A 29 21.56 27.06 -69.21
C SER A 29 21.34 28.50 -68.70
N ALA A 30 22.38 29.34 -68.68
CA ALA A 30 22.40 30.74 -68.20
C ALA A 30 22.01 31.77 -69.31
N PRO A 31 22.20 33.11 -69.20
CA PRO A 31 22.57 33.99 -68.06
C PRO A 31 21.79 35.34 -67.94
N ALA A 32 22.01 36.13 -66.86
CA ALA A 32 21.91 37.60 -66.86
C ALA A 32 22.69 38.27 -65.70
N THR A 33 23.21 39.48 -65.93
CA THR A 33 24.21 40.26 -65.14
C THR A 33 23.67 41.67 -64.74
N PRO A 34 24.40 42.58 -64.03
CA PRO A 34 25.27 42.47 -62.83
C PRO A 34 25.21 43.70 -61.84
N THR A 35 26.17 43.81 -60.90
CA THR A 35 26.77 45.04 -60.25
C THR A 35 25.95 45.89 -59.23
N PRO A 36 26.59 46.71 -58.35
CA PRO A 36 27.87 46.48 -57.62
C PRO A 36 27.94 47.00 -56.14
N ASP A 37 29.03 46.60 -55.45
CA ASP A 37 29.87 47.31 -54.45
C ASP A 37 29.31 48.26 -53.35
N MET A 38 29.74 48.00 -52.11
CA MET A 38 30.67 48.92 -51.41
C MET A 38 31.53 48.21 -50.34
N GLN A 39 32.82 48.55 -50.24
CA GLN A 39 33.73 48.12 -49.16
C GLN A 39 34.09 49.30 -48.25
N VAL A 40 34.33 49.04 -46.95
CA VAL A 40 35.19 49.86 -46.08
C VAL A 40 36.00 48.94 -45.15
N THR A 41 37.31 49.17 -45.08
CA THR A 41 38.30 48.44 -44.25
C THR A 41 38.67 49.25 -43.00
N PHE A 42 39.45 48.67 -42.06
CA PHE A 42 40.58 49.25 -41.28
C PHE A 42 40.85 48.34 -40.04
N VAL A 43 42.00 47.65 -39.92
CA VAL A 43 43.37 48.09 -39.51
C VAL A 43 43.57 48.16 -37.98
N THR A 44 44.64 47.53 -37.51
CA THR A 44 45.07 47.39 -36.10
C THR A 44 46.33 48.22 -35.79
N PRO A 45 46.55 48.57 -34.50
CA PRO A 45 47.92 48.77 -34.00
C PRO A 45 48.21 48.28 -32.57
N THR A 46 49.45 47.82 -32.37
CA THR A 46 50.21 47.67 -31.10
C THR A 46 51.25 48.83 -31.01
N PRO A 47 52.24 48.90 -30.07
CA PRO A 47 52.47 48.29 -28.73
C PRO A 47 52.87 49.34 -27.63
N ALA A 48 53.26 48.89 -26.42
CA ALA A 48 54.37 49.44 -25.58
C ALA A 48 54.51 48.69 -24.22
N ALA A 49 55.65 48.82 -23.52
CA ALA A 49 55.93 48.19 -22.21
C ALA A 49 57.07 48.90 -21.43
N GLU A 50 57.19 48.70 -20.10
CA GLU A 50 58.45 48.84 -19.31
C GLU A 50 58.34 48.24 -17.87
N GLN A 51 59.47 48.14 -17.14
CA GLN A 51 59.66 47.57 -15.77
C GLN A 51 60.73 48.41 -14.99
N PRO A 52 61.53 47.97 -13.95
CA PRO A 52 61.55 46.77 -13.06
C PRO A 52 61.91 47.05 -11.55
N THR A 53 62.38 46.01 -10.83
CA THR A 53 63.11 45.93 -9.51
C THR A 53 62.28 45.68 -8.23
N THR A 54 62.64 44.79 -7.27
CA THR A 54 63.77 43.81 -7.11
C THR A 54 63.35 42.64 -6.18
N GLY A 55 63.90 41.42 -6.39
CA GLY A 55 63.73 40.22 -5.51
C GLY A 55 64.94 39.96 -4.59
N PRO A 56 65.38 38.70 -4.31
CA PRO A 56 64.92 37.34 -4.72
C PRO A 56 64.36 36.55 -3.49
N THR A 57 64.29 35.21 -3.30
CA THR A 57 64.71 33.91 -3.92
C THR A 57 63.71 32.81 -3.37
N SER A 58 63.73 31.45 -3.50
CA SER A 58 64.58 30.39 -4.11
C SER A 58 63.76 29.07 -4.29
N THR A 59 63.63 28.51 -5.50
CA THR A 59 64.23 27.24 -6.04
C THR A 59 63.49 25.89 -5.85
N ILE A 60 63.31 25.13 -6.95
CA ILE A 60 62.51 23.89 -7.09
C ILE A 60 63.20 22.88 -8.06
N PRO A 61 63.34 21.59 -7.70
CA PRO A 61 62.87 20.44 -8.52
C PRO A 61 61.81 19.58 -7.76
N VAL A 62 61.00 18.66 -8.30
CA VAL A 62 60.88 17.89 -9.58
C VAL A 62 61.72 16.60 -9.69
N LEU A 63 61.07 15.45 -9.93
CA LEU A 63 61.62 14.27 -10.66
C LEU A 63 60.56 13.23 -11.08
N GLN A 64 60.81 12.57 -12.23
CA GLN A 64 60.18 11.38 -12.85
C GLN A 64 61.16 10.89 -13.96
N PRO A 65 61.01 9.72 -14.62
CA PRO A 65 60.41 8.42 -14.26
C PRO A 65 61.39 7.22 -14.47
N ALA A 66 60.98 5.96 -14.23
CA ALA A 66 61.57 4.73 -14.84
C ALA A 66 60.73 3.45 -14.55
N HIS A 67 60.94 2.36 -15.31
CA HIS A 67 60.16 1.10 -15.23
C HIS A 67 60.90 -0.12 -14.60
N THR A 68 60.08 -1.01 -14.02
CA THR A 68 60.20 -2.46 -13.71
C THR A 68 61.35 -3.30 -14.33
N PRO A 69 61.88 -4.30 -13.59
CA PRO A 69 61.31 -5.67 -13.67
C PRO A 69 61.23 -6.50 -12.35
N THR A 70 60.36 -7.52 -12.37
CA THR A 70 60.14 -8.65 -11.42
C THR A 70 61.08 -9.86 -11.70
N PRO A 71 61.03 -11.03 -10.99
CA PRO A 71 60.30 -11.42 -9.76
C PRO A 71 61.18 -12.14 -8.67
N SER A 72 60.57 -12.47 -7.52
CA SER A 72 60.87 -13.66 -6.69
C SER A 72 59.61 -14.10 -5.93
N ALA A 73 59.49 -15.35 -5.49
CA ALA A 73 58.25 -15.96 -4.97
C ALA A 73 58.43 -16.67 -3.60
N ALA A 74 57.29 -17.07 -3.00
CA ALA A 74 57.08 -17.69 -1.67
C ALA A 74 57.42 -16.76 -0.48
N ASP A 75 56.53 -16.51 0.49
CA ASP A 75 55.55 -17.40 1.12
C ASP A 75 54.08 -16.90 1.10
N GLU A 76 53.13 -17.81 1.35
CA GLU A 76 51.70 -17.48 1.54
C GLU A 76 51.39 -17.08 3.00
N ALA A 77 50.59 -16.04 3.17
CA ALA A 77 49.92 -15.68 4.42
C ALA A 77 48.41 -15.59 4.17
N PRO A 78 47.55 -16.01 5.12
CA PRO A 78 46.12 -16.17 4.87
C PRO A 78 45.42 -14.82 4.65
N ALA A 79 44.37 -14.84 3.81
CA ALA A 79 43.51 -13.70 3.59
C ALA A 79 42.78 -13.28 4.89
N PRO A 80 42.54 -11.97 5.11
CA PRO A 80 41.74 -11.51 6.23
C PRO A 80 40.27 -11.95 6.08
N PRO A 81 39.53 -12.15 7.19
CA PRO A 81 38.12 -12.55 7.12
C PRO A 81 37.26 -11.43 6.52
N GLU A 82 36.40 -11.83 5.60
CA GLU A 82 35.45 -10.98 4.89
C GLU A 82 34.43 -10.36 5.86
N ARG A 83 34.08 -9.09 5.66
CA ARG A 83 33.04 -8.41 6.45
C ARG A 83 31.76 -8.31 5.65
N LEU A 84 30.70 -8.98 6.12
CA LEU A 84 29.34 -8.66 5.70
C LEU A 84 28.95 -7.30 6.30
N GLN A 85 29.08 -6.26 5.48
CA GLN A 85 28.40 -4.97 5.69
C GLN A 85 27.07 -4.99 4.91
N PRO A 86 26.05 -4.23 5.34
CA PRO A 86 24.76 -4.20 4.64
C PRO A 86 24.94 -3.79 3.18
N THR A 87 24.42 -4.60 2.26
CA THR A 87 24.44 -4.31 0.82
C THR A 87 23.11 -3.73 0.37
N GLY A 88 23.19 -2.81 -0.60
CA GLY A 88 22.05 -2.29 -1.33
C GLY A 88 22.27 -2.44 -2.82
N ASP A 89 21.18 -2.43 -3.58
CA ASP A 89 21.19 -2.61 -5.03
C ASP A 89 20.70 -1.32 -5.70
N ILE A 90 21.47 -0.78 -6.63
CA ILE A 90 21.12 0.47 -7.32
C ILE A 90 20.04 0.17 -8.35
N VAL A 91 18.89 0.84 -8.23
CA VAL A 91 17.68 0.56 -9.03
C VAL A 91 17.47 1.54 -10.19
N VAL A 92 18.24 2.63 -10.24
CA VAL A 92 18.14 3.69 -11.26
C VAL A 92 19.55 4.22 -11.56
N ASP A 93 19.84 4.44 -12.85
CA ASP A 93 21.07 5.08 -13.32
C ASP A 93 21.24 6.47 -12.67
N SER A 94 22.38 6.73 -12.04
CA SER A 94 22.56 7.90 -11.17
C SER A 94 24.00 8.38 -11.08
N ASN A 95 24.20 9.56 -10.52
CA ASN A 95 25.51 10.16 -10.31
C ASN A 95 26.06 9.76 -8.93
N LEU A 96 27.22 9.10 -8.89
CA LEU A 96 27.99 8.90 -7.66
C LEU A 96 28.73 10.20 -7.33
N ARG A 97 28.69 10.64 -6.06
CA ARG A 97 29.15 11.98 -5.67
C ARG A 97 30.22 11.99 -4.57
N SER A 98 31.00 13.05 -4.53
CA SER A 98 31.98 13.32 -3.48
C SER A 98 31.35 13.85 -2.18
N GLN A 99 30.16 14.46 -2.27
CA GLN A 99 29.38 15.01 -1.15
C GLN A 99 27.88 14.74 -1.35
N PRO A 100 27.07 14.71 -0.26
CA PRO A 100 25.63 14.45 -0.32
C PRO A 100 24.85 15.72 -0.68
N ASP A 101 24.94 16.13 -1.95
CA ASP A 101 24.24 17.27 -2.53
C ASP A 101 23.93 17.02 -4.02
N ILE A 102 23.16 17.91 -4.65
CA ILE A 102 22.73 17.76 -6.05
C ILE A 102 23.61 18.51 -7.06
N GLU A 103 24.59 19.32 -6.61
CA GLU A 103 25.34 20.25 -7.46
C GLU A 103 26.17 19.54 -8.53
N THR A 104 26.26 20.07 -9.75
CA THR A 104 26.97 19.38 -10.84
C THR A 104 28.47 19.23 -10.58
N GLU A 105 29.04 20.04 -9.70
CA GLU A 105 30.46 20.03 -9.32
C GLU A 105 30.85 18.84 -8.42
N THR A 106 29.89 18.16 -7.77
CA THR A 106 30.21 17.07 -6.82
C THR A 106 30.18 15.68 -7.42
N VAL A 107 29.76 15.53 -8.68
CA VAL A 107 29.72 14.25 -9.41
C VAL A 107 31.13 13.72 -9.67
N ILE A 108 31.43 12.52 -9.17
CA ILE A 108 32.71 11.82 -9.37
C ILE A 108 32.61 10.64 -10.35
N GLY A 109 31.40 10.30 -10.79
CA GLY A 109 31.13 9.36 -11.88
C GLY A 109 29.66 8.97 -11.92
N GLN A 110 29.33 7.95 -12.71
CA GLN A 110 27.96 7.47 -12.89
C GLN A 110 27.86 5.97 -12.60
N VAL A 111 26.85 5.60 -11.84
CA VAL A 111 26.42 4.23 -11.54
C VAL A 111 25.18 3.90 -12.36
N CYS A 112 24.98 2.62 -12.63
CA CYS A 112 23.85 2.11 -13.41
C CYS A 112 22.94 1.19 -12.57
N ASN A 113 21.72 1.00 -13.03
CA ASN A 113 20.78 0.01 -12.51
C ASN A 113 21.42 -1.40 -12.52
N GLY A 114 21.32 -2.10 -11.39
CA GLY A 114 21.96 -3.40 -11.14
C GLY A 114 23.40 -3.32 -10.61
N ASN A 115 23.99 -2.13 -10.42
CA ASN A 115 25.20 -1.99 -9.61
C ASN A 115 24.90 -2.37 -8.14
N ARG A 116 25.71 -3.26 -7.55
CA ARG A 116 25.60 -3.61 -6.13
C ARG A 116 26.56 -2.78 -5.31
N VAL A 117 26.13 -2.30 -4.14
CA VAL A 117 26.95 -1.49 -3.24
C VAL A 117 26.93 -2.01 -1.80
N VAL A 118 27.98 -1.69 -1.05
CA VAL A 118 28.01 -1.75 0.41
C VAL A 118 27.69 -0.38 0.98
N LEU A 119 26.77 -0.32 1.94
CA LEU A 119 26.46 0.90 2.69
C LEU A 119 27.53 1.12 3.77
N LEU A 120 28.20 2.27 3.73
CA LEU A 120 29.27 2.66 4.65
C LEU A 120 28.81 3.66 5.72
N ALA A 121 27.93 4.59 5.36
CA ALA A 121 27.28 5.53 6.27
C ALA A 121 25.96 6.06 5.66
N GLN A 122 25.15 6.73 6.48
CA GLN A 122 24.02 7.54 6.03
C GLN A 122 24.15 8.96 6.60
N LYS A 123 23.67 9.96 5.87
CA LYS A 123 23.44 11.33 6.32
C LYS A 123 22.23 11.88 5.56
N ASP A 124 21.18 12.27 6.28
CA ASP A 124 19.93 12.73 5.68
C ASP A 124 19.41 11.68 4.65
N ASP A 125 18.87 12.12 3.51
CA ASP A 125 18.45 11.28 2.39
C ASP A 125 19.60 10.75 1.51
N TRP A 126 20.82 10.60 2.06
CA TRP A 126 21.99 10.14 1.31
C TRP A 126 22.75 9.03 2.03
N TYR A 127 23.13 8.00 1.29
CA TYR A 127 24.05 6.96 1.73
C TYR A 127 25.44 7.19 1.15
N TYR A 128 26.46 7.09 2.00
CA TYR A 128 27.84 6.90 1.55
C TYR A 128 28.05 5.40 1.32
N VAL A 129 28.52 5.04 0.13
CA VAL A 129 28.55 3.64 -0.33
C VAL A 129 29.90 3.30 -0.97
N GLU A 130 30.19 2.01 -1.07
CA GLU A 130 31.26 1.46 -1.92
C GLU A 130 30.66 0.56 -3.00
N LEU A 131 31.03 0.77 -4.26
CA LEU A 131 30.60 -0.06 -5.37
C LEU A 131 31.28 -1.44 -5.31
N ILE A 132 30.53 -2.53 -5.14
CA ILE A 132 31.10 -3.89 -4.99
C ILE A 132 30.88 -4.79 -6.22
N ASP A 133 29.92 -4.48 -7.10
CA ASP A 133 29.66 -5.26 -8.32
C ASP A 133 29.06 -4.40 -9.45
N GLN A 134 29.33 -4.77 -10.71
CA GLN A 134 28.84 -4.08 -11.91
C GLN A 134 28.34 -5.08 -12.97
N PRO A 135 27.08 -4.98 -13.44
CA PRO A 135 26.56 -5.89 -14.44
C PRO A 135 27.12 -5.54 -15.83
N ALA A 136 27.36 -6.57 -16.65
CA ALA A 136 28.00 -6.46 -17.96
C ALA A 136 27.21 -5.65 -19.02
N SER A 137 25.99 -5.20 -18.70
CA SER A 137 25.17 -4.29 -19.50
C SER A 137 25.65 -2.84 -19.47
N CYS A 138 26.46 -2.44 -18.49
CA CYS A 138 26.86 -1.04 -18.29
C CYS A 138 28.16 -0.71 -19.01
N SER A 139 28.08 -0.43 -20.31
CA SER A 139 29.21 0.07 -21.11
C SER A 139 29.39 1.58 -20.99
N ASP A 140 30.65 2.03 -20.92
CA ASP A 140 31.15 3.42 -20.98
C ASP A 140 30.99 4.35 -19.75
N THR A 141 30.36 3.92 -18.65
CA THR A 141 30.37 4.69 -17.38
C THR A 141 31.64 4.42 -16.54
N MET A 142 32.53 5.42 -16.41
CA MET A 142 33.88 5.27 -15.83
C MET A 142 33.96 5.19 -14.29
N LEU A 143 33.28 4.23 -13.67
CA LEU A 143 33.50 3.86 -12.25
C LEU A 143 34.02 2.43 -12.14
N ASN A 144 34.89 2.17 -11.16
CA ASN A 144 35.43 0.85 -10.87
C ASN A 144 34.81 0.27 -9.59
N VAL A 145 34.72 -1.06 -9.50
CA VAL A 145 34.52 -1.75 -8.21
C VAL A 145 35.60 -1.33 -7.20
N GLY A 146 35.19 -1.09 -5.95
CA GLY A 146 35.97 -0.48 -4.87
C GLY A 146 35.88 1.05 -4.81
N GLN A 147 35.15 1.71 -5.72
CA GLN A 147 35.01 3.17 -5.71
C GLN A 147 33.87 3.62 -4.79
N GLN A 148 34.19 4.59 -3.90
CA GLN A 148 33.28 5.11 -2.89
C GLN A 148 32.67 6.47 -3.27
N GLY A 149 31.48 6.76 -2.76
CA GLY A 149 30.81 8.06 -2.91
C GLY A 149 29.42 8.10 -2.29
N TRP A 150 28.76 9.25 -2.38
CA TRP A 150 27.39 9.46 -1.94
C TRP A 150 26.39 9.19 -3.06
N LEU A 151 25.28 8.52 -2.71
CA LEU A 151 24.08 8.32 -3.53
C LEU A 151 22.85 8.71 -2.71
N ALA A 152 21.81 9.20 -3.38
CA ALA A 152 20.53 9.46 -2.72
C ALA A 152 19.86 8.15 -2.29
N SER A 153 19.09 8.18 -1.20
CA SER A 153 18.26 7.06 -0.74
C SER A 153 17.33 6.54 -1.84
N SER A 154 16.79 7.44 -2.65
CA SER A 154 15.85 7.15 -3.74
C SER A 154 16.42 6.36 -4.93
N VAL A 155 17.73 6.10 -5.00
CA VAL A 155 18.34 5.27 -6.07
C VAL A 155 18.87 3.93 -5.57
N LEU A 156 18.62 3.60 -4.28
CA LEU A 156 19.09 2.38 -3.62
C LEU A 156 17.90 1.57 -3.08
N SER A 157 17.77 0.32 -3.54
CA SER A 157 16.98 -0.69 -2.84
C SER A 157 17.80 -1.26 -1.68
N ILE A 158 17.22 -1.27 -0.50
CA ILE A 158 17.81 -1.80 0.73
C ILE A 158 16.77 -2.74 1.36
N PRO A 159 17.08 -4.03 1.59
CA PRO A 159 16.15 -4.94 2.26
C PRO A 159 15.86 -4.46 3.69
N PHE A 160 14.61 -4.04 3.95
CA PHE A 160 14.22 -3.45 5.24
C PHE A 160 14.17 -4.49 6.37
N ALA A 161 14.67 -4.09 7.54
CA ALA A 161 14.47 -4.81 8.79
C ALA A 161 13.12 -4.42 9.45
N THR A 162 12.60 -5.29 10.30
CA THR A 162 11.35 -5.07 11.04
C THR A 162 11.47 -3.98 12.11
N ALA A 163 10.34 -3.35 12.46
CA ALA A 163 10.26 -2.34 13.49
C ALA A 163 10.60 -2.89 14.90
N PRO A 164 11.20 -2.07 15.79
CA PRO A 164 11.56 -2.49 17.15
C PRO A 164 10.34 -2.61 18.07
N LEU A 165 10.40 -3.56 19.01
CA LEU A 165 9.36 -3.79 20.02
C LEU A 165 9.46 -2.81 21.21
N ALA A 166 8.35 -2.65 21.94
CA ALA A 166 8.23 -1.70 23.04
C ALA A 166 9.19 -1.96 24.21
N ARG A 167 9.63 -0.89 24.88
CA ARG A 167 10.70 -0.91 25.89
C ARG A 167 10.21 -1.44 27.24
N VAL A 168 10.95 -2.39 27.82
CA VAL A 168 10.87 -2.74 29.25
C VAL A 168 12.16 -2.27 29.94
N ASN A 169 12.02 -1.54 31.05
CA ASN A 169 13.17 -1.03 31.81
C ASN A 169 13.66 -2.09 32.80
N PRO A 170 14.90 -2.63 32.68
CA PRO A 170 15.32 -3.80 33.45
C PRO A 170 15.64 -3.47 34.91
N ALA A 171 14.90 -4.08 35.84
CA ALA A 171 15.37 -4.24 37.21
C ALA A 171 16.58 -5.19 37.23
N ALA A 172 17.54 -4.95 38.14
CA ALA A 172 18.81 -5.68 38.17
C ALA A 172 18.62 -7.20 38.38
N GLY A 173 18.86 -7.96 37.31
CA GLY A 173 18.77 -9.41 37.26
C GLY A 173 19.37 -9.95 35.97
N THR A 174 19.82 -11.20 35.98
CA THR A 174 20.36 -11.86 34.80
C THR A 174 19.26 -12.63 34.09
N PHE A 175 18.99 -12.31 32.83
CA PHE A 175 17.91 -12.89 32.04
C PHE A 175 18.45 -13.64 30.82
N PRO A 176 17.89 -14.80 30.44
CA PRO A 176 18.30 -15.50 29.23
C PRO A 176 17.89 -14.73 27.96
N GLY A 177 18.65 -14.91 26.89
CA GLY A 177 18.39 -14.34 25.57
C GLY A 177 19.15 -15.08 24.47
N TYR A 178 18.93 -14.69 23.22
CA TYR A 178 19.61 -15.27 22.07
C TYR A 178 19.93 -14.24 20.99
N ILE A 179 20.92 -14.53 20.15
CA ILE A 179 21.26 -13.70 19.00
C ILE A 179 20.23 -13.88 17.90
N THR A 180 19.67 -12.78 17.40
CA THR A 180 18.81 -12.75 16.21
C THR A 180 19.63 -12.57 14.94
N HIS A 181 20.61 -11.66 14.95
CA HIS A 181 21.44 -11.31 13.80
C HIS A 181 22.93 -11.42 14.11
N GLY A 182 23.71 -12.00 13.19
CA GLY A 182 25.16 -12.15 13.37
C GLY A 182 25.88 -10.81 13.41
N GLY A 183 26.86 -10.66 14.29
CA GLY A 183 27.53 -9.36 14.48
C GLY A 183 28.75 -9.39 15.38
N ASN A 184 29.31 -8.22 15.67
CA ASN A 184 30.52 -8.06 16.46
C ASN A 184 30.19 -7.86 17.95
N MET A 185 30.63 -8.78 18.82
CA MET A 185 30.69 -8.57 20.27
C MET A 185 31.91 -7.72 20.63
N ARG A 186 31.80 -6.88 21.67
CA ARG A 186 32.76 -5.81 21.97
C ARG A 186 33.17 -5.70 23.44
N THR A 187 34.35 -5.14 23.70
CA THR A 187 34.85 -4.81 25.05
C THR A 187 34.16 -3.59 25.67
N ALA A 188 33.54 -2.73 24.84
CA ALA A 188 32.82 -1.53 25.25
C ALA A 188 31.60 -1.29 24.34
N PRO A 189 30.55 -0.61 24.83
CA PRO A 189 29.36 -0.24 24.07
C PRO A 189 29.63 0.93 23.12
N LYS A 190 30.48 0.71 22.10
CA LYS A 190 30.87 1.71 21.10
C LYS A 190 31.27 1.05 19.78
N ILE A 191 30.85 1.62 18.66
CA ILE A 191 31.32 1.19 17.33
C ILE A 191 32.73 1.77 17.07
N ALA A 192 33.76 1.01 17.42
CA ALA A 192 35.15 1.31 17.05
C ALA A 192 35.97 0.02 16.83
N PRO A 193 36.92 -0.05 15.87
CA PRO A 193 37.62 -1.29 15.53
C PRO A 193 38.35 -1.96 16.70
N GLU A 194 38.98 -1.16 17.56
CA GLU A 194 39.75 -1.58 18.73
C GLU A 194 38.90 -2.19 19.86
N THR A 195 37.57 -2.11 19.76
CA THR A 195 36.64 -2.69 20.75
C THR A 195 36.19 -4.11 20.40
N VAL A 196 36.41 -4.62 19.18
CA VAL A 196 35.86 -5.92 18.76
C VAL A 196 36.57 -7.06 19.50
N ILE A 197 35.79 -7.95 20.12
CA ILE A 197 36.28 -9.19 20.75
C ILE A 197 36.35 -10.30 19.70
N ASN A 198 35.19 -10.65 19.11
CA ASN A 198 35.00 -11.58 17.99
C ASN A 198 33.51 -11.56 17.60
N GLN A 199 33.09 -12.43 16.67
CA GLN A 199 31.70 -12.46 16.20
C GLN A 199 30.77 -13.39 17.00
N VAL A 200 29.50 -13.00 17.07
CA VAL A 200 28.38 -13.78 17.61
C VAL A 200 27.45 -14.19 16.45
N CYS A 201 26.86 -15.38 16.51
CA CYS A 201 26.06 -15.96 15.42
C CYS A 201 24.57 -16.13 15.79
N PRO A 202 23.62 -16.04 14.83
CA PRO A 202 22.20 -16.30 15.07
C PRO A 202 21.95 -17.62 15.80
N GLY A 203 21.07 -17.59 16.80
CA GLY A 203 20.77 -18.72 17.68
C GLY A 203 21.75 -18.94 18.83
N ASP A 204 22.88 -18.23 18.90
CA ASP A 204 23.77 -18.27 20.08
C ASP A 204 23.01 -17.80 21.33
N GLN A 205 23.00 -18.62 22.37
CA GLN A 205 22.29 -18.36 23.62
C GLN A 205 23.20 -17.53 24.54
N MET A 206 22.60 -16.65 25.34
CA MET A 206 23.32 -15.81 26.29
C MET A 206 22.52 -15.53 27.55
N ASN A 207 23.23 -15.03 28.55
CA ASN A 207 22.70 -14.32 29.70
C ASN A 207 22.90 -12.82 29.48
N MET A 208 21.82 -12.05 29.42
CA MET A 208 21.84 -10.58 29.51
C MET A 208 22.19 -10.17 30.94
N LEU A 209 23.23 -9.35 31.09
CA LEU A 209 23.79 -8.94 32.40
C LEU A 209 23.46 -7.48 32.75
N GLU A 210 23.39 -6.61 31.74
CA GLU A 210 23.35 -5.16 31.89
C GLU A 210 22.90 -4.52 30.57
N VAL A 211 22.19 -3.40 30.62
CA VAL A 211 21.74 -2.66 29.43
C VAL A 211 22.13 -1.19 29.58
N GLN A 212 22.71 -0.59 28.55
CA GLN A 212 23.18 0.79 28.55
C GLN A 212 22.88 1.48 27.21
N GLN A 213 22.23 2.64 27.25
CA GLN A 213 22.15 3.55 26.11
C GLN A 213 23.49 4.28 25.96
N VAL A 214 24.08 4.27 24.76
CA VAL A 214 25.26 5.06 24.41
C VAL A 214 25.04 5.70 23.05
N ASP A 215 25.08 7.03 23.03
CA ASP A 215 24.57 7.85 21.93
C ASP A 215 23.14 7.38 21.57
N ASP A 216 22.76 7.32 20.30
CA ASP A 216 21.42 6.87 19.87
C ASP A 216 21.26 5.32 19.85
N THR A 217 22.30 4.56 20.23
CA THR A 217 22.27 3.08 20.23
C THR A 217 22.07 2.49 21.64
N LEU A 218 21.14 1.55 21.76
CA LEU A 218 21.00 0.72 22.96
C LEU A 218 21.96 -0.48 22.88
N TRP A 219 22.69 -0.75 23.97
CA TRP A 219 23.67 -1.84 24.07
C TRP A 219 23.37 -2.77 25.23
N HIS A 220 23.58 -4.06 25.03
CA HIS A 220 23.46 -5.11 26.04
C HIS A 220 24.82 -5.69 26.36
N ARG A 221 25.20 -5.77 27.64
CA ARG A 221 26.33 -6.57 28.09
C ARG A 221 25.83 -7.98 28.35
N VAL A 222 26.39 -8.96 27.65
CA VAL A 222 25.89 -10.33 27.62
C VAL A 222 27.04 -11.33 27.82
N GLN A 223 26.73 -12.47 28.43
CA GLN A 223 27.62 -13.64 28.55
C GLN A 223 27.08 -14.77 27.68
N VAL A 224 27.83 -15.24 26.68
CA VAL A 224 27.39 -16.36 25.82
C VAL A 224 27.35 -17.66 26.63
N THR A 225 26.23 -18.38 26.61
CA THR A 225 26.01 -19.60 27.41
C THR A 225 26.00 -20.87 26.57
N ALA A 226 25.52 -20.81 25.32
CA ALA A 226 25.58 -21.92 24.36
C ALA A 226 25.74 -21.40 22.93
N LEU A 227 26.33 -22.23 22.06
CA LEU A 227 26.69 -21.88 20.69
C LEU A 227 25.80 -22.65 19.70
N ALA A 228 25.26 -21.95 18.71
CA ALA A 228 24.59 -22.52 17.55
C ALA A 228 25.56 -23.36 16.69
N ALA A 229 25.01 -24.36 15.98
CA ALA A 229 25.79 -25.37 15.26
C ALA A 229 26.54 -24.81 14.04
N ASP A 230 25.88 -23.98 13.24
CA ASP A 230 26.41 -23.41 11.99
C ASP A 230 26.82 -21.95 12.20
N CYS A 231 28.09 -21.62 12.01
CA CYS A 231 28.65 -20.29 12.31
C CYS A 231 30.03 -20.08 11.65
N VAL A 232 30.49 -18.82 11.64
CA VAL A 232 31.80 -18.37 11.12
C VAL A 232 32.99 -18.89 11.94
N ALA A 233 34.17 -18.92 11.31
CA ALA A 233 35.41 -19.38 11.94
C ALA A 233 35.92 -18.50 13.10
N ASN A 234 35.68 -17.18 13.06
CA ASN A 234 36.18 -16.21 14.06
C ASN A 234 35.11 -15.82 15.08
N ARG A 235 34.44 -16.83 15.64
CA ARG A 235 33.37 -16.66 16.63
C ARG A 235 33.89 -16.54 18.07
N VAL A 236 33.06 -15.96 18.95
CA VAL A 236 33.28 -16.02 20.41
C VAL A 236 32.99 -17.44 20.94
N THR A 237 33.55 -17.76 22.10
CA THR A 237 33.34 -19.05 22.78
C THR A 237 32.27 -18.95 23.86
N SER A 238 31.64 -20.07 24.24
CA SER A 238 30.80 -20.09 25.44
C SER A 238 31.60 -19.65 26.68
N GLY A 239 30.99 -18.80 27.51
CA GLY A 239 31.63 -18.09 28.62
C GLY A 239 32.23 -16.72 28.26
N THR A 240 32.24 -16.28 27.00
CA THR A 240 32.69 -14.93 26.64
C THR A 240 31.67 -13.87 27.07
N GLU A 241 32.14 -12.84 27.79
CA GLU A 241 31.37 -11.63 28.10
C GLU A 241 31.76 -10.47 27.18
N GLY A 242 30.76 -9.70 26.75
CA GLY A 242 30.97 -8.49 25.97
C GLY A 242 29.67 -7.74 25.67
N TRP A 243 29.81 -6.58 25.03
CA TRP A 243 28.72 -5.72 24.59
C TRP A 243 28.29 -6.05 23.17
N VAL A 244 26.99 -6.10 22.94
CA VAL A 244 26.34 -6.24 21.62
C VAL A 244 25.29 -5.15 21.47
N SER A 245 25.01 -4.71 20.24
CA SER A 245 23.89 -3.79 19.98
C SER A 245 22.56 -4.52 20.18
N ASP A 246 21.55 -3.81 20.65
CA ASP A 246 20.15 -4.26 20.77
C ASP A 246 19.63 -4.95 19.50
N PHE A 247 20.01 -4.43 18.32
CA PHE A 247 19.68 -4.99 17.00
C PHE A 247 20.11 -6.46 16.79
N LEU A 248 21.07 -6.95 17.58
CA LEU A 248 21.62 -8.32 17.47
C LEU A 248 20.95 -9.33 18.42
N VAL A 249 20.09 -8.90 19.34
CA VAL A 249 19.61 -9.75 20.46
C VAL A 249 18.09 -9.74 20.63
N ALA A 250 17.57 -10.84 21.17
CA ALA A 250 16.22 -10.91 21.74
C ALA A 250 16.26 -11.54 23.15
N PRO A 251 15.47 -11.03 24.11
CA PRO A 251 15.30 -11.68 25.40
C PRO A 251 14.48 -12.97 25.24
N ALA A 252 14.87 -14.03 25.95
CA ALA A 252 14.11 -15.27 25.98
C ALA A 252 12.99 -15.15 27.02
N ILE A 253 11.73 -15.23 26.57
CA ILE A 253 10.56 -15.19 27.45
C ILE A 253 10.65 -16.35 28.45
N ALA A 254 10.71 -16.02 29.74
CA ALA A 254 10.72 -17.02 30.79
C ALA A 254 9.37 -17.76 30.82
N LEU A 255 9.40 -19.07 30.58
CA LEU A 255 8.25 -19.95 30.80
C LEU A 255 7.90 -19.89 32.29
N VAL A 256 6.73 -19.34 32.62
CA VAL A 256 6.19 -19.37 33.97
C VAL A 256 5.73 -20.80 34.25
N GLU A 257 6.37 -21.46 35.22
CA GLU A 257 5.96 -22.81 35.64
C GLU A 257 4.50 -22.81 36.15
N PRO A 258 3.73 -23.88 35.90
CA PRO A 258 2.29 -23.88 36.13
C PRO A 258 1.94 -23.73 37.61
N MET A 259 1.03 -22.80 37.92
CA MET A 259 0.33 -22.80 39.20
C MET A 259 -0.58 -24.04 39.28
N PRO A 260 -0.74 -24.65 40.49
CA PRO A 260 -1.49 -25.90 40.65
C PRO A 260 -3.00 -25.76 40.44
N ASP A 261 -3.65 -26.91 40.26
CA ASP A 261 -5.02 -27.09 39.75
C ASP A 261 -6.11 -26.17 40.32
N ALA A 262 -7.08 -25.84 39.46
CA ALA A 262 -8.25 -25.05 39.81
C ALA A 262 -9.31 -25.88 40.58
N GLU A 263 -9.83 -25.32 41.68
CA GLU A 263 -11.14 -25.75 42.20
C GLU A 263 -12.26 -25.08 41.40
N ALA A 264 -13.15 -25.90 40.84
CA ALA A 264 -14.19 -25.45 39.91
C ALA A 264 -15.28 -24.60 40.58
N ARG A 265 -15.85 -23.68 39.81
CA ARG A 265 -17.17 -23.09 40.05
C ARG A 265 -18.09 -23.39 38.86
N PRO A 266 -19.37 -23.75 39.10
CA PRO A 266 -20.28 -24.12 38.02
C PRO A 266 -20.64 -22.91 37.14
N SER A 267 -20.73 -23.14 35.84
CA SER A 267 -21.24 -22.19 34.86
C SER A 267 -22.77 -22.30 34.77
N GLU A 268 -23.48 -21.21 35.06
CA GLU A 268 -24.86 -21.00 34.62
C GLU A 268 -25.08 -19.53 34.24
N THR A 269 -24.93 -19.22 32.94
CA THR A 269 -25.51 -18.02 32.31
C THR A 269 -26.05 -18.46 30.94
N PRO A 270 -27.33 -18.25 30.61
CA PRO A 270 -27.87 -18.68 29.32
C PRO A 270 -27.26 -17.92 28.14
N ALA A 271 -27.03 -18.61 27.03
CA ALA A 271 -26.62 -17.97 25.77
C ALA A 271 -27.74 -17.01 25.28
N PRO A 272 -27.39 -15.84 24.69
CA PRO A 272 -28.37 -14.95 24.08
C PRO A 272 -29.11 -15.64 22.93
N GLN A 273 -30.43 -15.53 22.87
CA GLN A 273 -31.19 -15.98 21.71
C GLN A 273 -31.02 -14.95 20.58
N ILE A 274 -30.43 -15.38 19.46
CA ILE A 274 -30.31 -14.56 18.25
C ILE A 274 -31.71 -14.26 17.72
N ALA A 275 -32.10 -12.99 17.72
CA ALA A 275 -33.35 -12.54 17.12
C ALA A 275 -33.19 -12.47 15.60
N THR A 276 -33.97 -13.26 14.87
CA THR A 276 -34.03 -13.27 13.40
C THR A 276 -34.82 -12.07 12.86
N GLY A 277 -34.36 -10.86 13.18
CA GLY A 277 -34.89 -9.61 12.65
C GLY A 277 -34.33 -9.31 11.27
N THR A 278 -35.13 -9.49 10.22
CA THR A 278 -34.84 -8.87 8.92
C THR A 278 -34.91 -7.34 9.09
N ALA A 279 -33.79 -6.66 8.88
CA ALA A 279 -33.78 -5.19 8.85
C ALA A 279 -34.77 -4.69 7.79
N PRO A 280 -35.51 -3.59 8.04
CA PRO A 280 -36.42 -3.04 7.05
C PRO A 280 -35.63 -2.57 5.83
N ILE A 281 -36.07 -2.98 4.64
CA ILE A 281 -35.49 -2.51 3.38
C ILE A 281 -35.73 -1.00 3.28
N VAL A 282 -34.68 -0.21 3.49
CA VAL A 282 -34.69 1.22 3.23
C VAL A 282 -34.84 1.41 1.72
N PRO A 283 -35.82 2.18 1.22
CA PRO A 283 -35.91 2.49 -0.19
C PRO A 283 -34.65 3.22 -0.65
N VAL A 284 -33.91 2.65 -1.61
CA VAL A 284 -32.82 3.33 -2.29
C VAL A 284 -33.41 4.46 -3.13
N ASP A 285 -32.91 5.69 -2.96
CA ASP A 285 -33.26 6.79 -3.86
C ASP A 285 -32.70 6.46 -5.26
N PRO A 286 -33.54 6.42 -6.32
CA PRO A 286 -33.05 6.14 -7.67
C PRO A 286 -32.04 7.18 -8.19
N ASN A 287 -31.89 8.32 -7.53
CA ASN A 287 -30.88 9.34 -7.84
C ASN A 287 -29.59 9.21 -7.03
N ASP A 288 -29.56 8.47 -5.91
CA ASP A 288 -28.34 8.37 -5.09
C ASP A 288 -27.25 7.53 -5.77
N SER A 289 -25.99 7.92 -5.58
CA SER A 289 -24.84 7.17 -6.07
C SER A 289 -24.03 6.63 -4.89
N ALA A 290 -23.63 5.36 -4.99
CA ALA A 290 -22.69 4.78 -4.04
C ALA A 290 -21.22 5.14 -4.35
N PHE A 291 -20.97 5.94 -5.37
CA PHE A 291 -19.64 6.26 -5.89
C PHE A 291 -19.41 7.76 -5.76
N GLY A 292 -18.48 8.15 -4.90
CA GLY A 292 -18.12 9.52 -4.60
C GLY A 292 -16.70 9.88 -5.07
N LEU A 293 -16.31 11.13 -4.84
CA LEU A 293 -15.02 11.66 -5.31
C LEU A 293 -14.36 12.58 -4.27
N ASN A 294 -13.08 12.36 -3.98
CA ASN A 294 -12.26 13.32 -3.26
C ASN A 294 -11.90 14.46 -4.20
N THR A 295 -12.39 15.66 -3.89
CA THR A 295 -12.30 16.82 -4.80
C THR A 295 -11.27 17.84 -4.34
N HIS A 296 -11.06 17.97 -3.03
CA HIS A 296 -10.05 18.86 -2.43
C HIS A 296 -10.06 20.31 -2.96
N LEU A 297 -11.20 20.82 -3.45
CA LEU A 297 -11.30 22.15 -4.02
C LEU A 297 -11.10 23.20 -2.93
N ILE A 298 -11.59 22.97 -1.71
CA ILE A 298 -11.33 23.85 -0.57
C ILE A 298 -9.84 23.88 -0.23
N SER A 299 -9.17 22.71 -0.19
CA SER A 299 -7.82 22.56 0.32
C SER A 299 -6.70 22.75 -0.73
N ARG A 300 -6.97 22.59 -2.03
CA ARG A 300 -5.98 22.61 -3.11
C ARG A 300 -6.28 23.53 -4.30
N TYR A 301 -7.53 23.93 -4.56
CA TYR A 301 -7.80 24.84 -5.70
C TYR A 301 -7.33 26.27 -5.38
N PRO A 302 -6.62 26.96 -6.30
CA PRO A 302 -5.90 28.19 -5.94
C PRO A 302 -6.72 29.49 -6.09
N ASP A 303 -7.92 29.46 -6.68
CA ASP A 303 -8.72 30.68 -6.93
C ASP A 303 -10.22 30.45 -6.69
N LYS A 304 -10.79 31.13 -5.69
CA LYS A 304 -12.23 31.04 -5.37
C LYS A 304 -13.14 31.62 -6.45
N ASP A 305 -12.63 32.53 -7.28
CA ASP A 305 -13.45 33.29 -8.23
C ASP A 305 -13.63 32.57 -9.58
N SER A 306 -12.96 31.41 -9.78
CA SER A 306 -13.22 30.46 -10.88
C SER A 306 -13.50 29.03 -10.38
N LEU A 307 -14.18 28.89 -9.24
CA LEU A 307 -14.62 27.59 -8.68
C LEU A 307 -15.79 26.95 -9.43
N ASP A 308 -16.45 27.67 -10.33
CA ASP A 308 -17.40 27.15 -11.30
C ASP A 308 -16.74 26.08 -12.19
N ILE A 309 -15.60 26.39 -12.81
CA ILE A 309 -14.88 25.47 -13.72
C ILE A 309 -14.64 24.06 -13.12
N PRO A 310 -14.06 23.89 -11.92
CA PRO A 310 -13.88 22.56 -11.34
C PRO A 310 -15.18 21.92 -10.84
N VAL A 311 -16.18 22.70 -10.38
CA VAL A 311 -17.47 22.13 -9.93
C VAL A 311 -18.30 21.63 -11.12
N ASP A 312 -18.33 22.36 -12.23
CA ASP A 312 -18.98 21.92 -13.48
C ASP A 312 -18.41 20.57 -13.94
N MET A 313 -17.10 20.36 -13.80
CA MET A 313 -16.43 19.08 -14.13
C MET A 313 -16.78 17.99 -13.12
N VAL A 314 -16.87 18.29 -11.83
CA VAL A 314 -17.34 17.32 -10.82
C VAL A 314 -18.79 16.92 -11.08
N ALA A 315 -19.69 17.86 -11.38
CA ALA A 315 -21.10 17.58 -11.70
C ALA A 315 -21.24 16.71 -12.96
N GLN A 316 -20.42 16.96 -13.99
CA GLN A 316 -20.34 16.14 -15.21
C GLN A 316 -19.86 14.70 -14.98
N THR A 317 -19.28 14.36 -13.82
CA THR A 317 -18.98 12.95 -13.50
C THR A 317 -20.21 12.12 -13.10
N SER A 318 -21.41 12.72 -13.07
CA SER A 318 -22.63 12.05 -12.60
C SER A 318 -22.54 11.54 -11.14
N THR A 319 -21.55 12.00 -10.35
CA THR A 319 -21.48 11.74 -8.90
C THR A 319 -22.65 12.37 -8.15
N ARG A 320 -22.91 11.86 -6.95
CA ARG A 320 -23.79 12.49 -5.94
C ARG A 320 -23.13 12.68 -4.58
N TRP A 321 -21.84 12.36 -4.47
CA TRP A 321 -21.05 12.48 -3.25
C TRP A 321 -19.65 13.02 -3.55
N VAL A 322 -19.21 13.99 -2.75
CA VAL A 322 -17.80 14.40 -2.69
C VAL A 322 -17.25 14.41 -1.28
N ARG A 323 -15.92 14.37 -1.18
CA ARG A 323 -15.18 14.57 0.07
C ARG A 323 -14.26 15.79 -0.05
N GLU A 324 -14.38 16.68 0.93
CA GLU A 324 -13.70 17.99 1.00
C GLU A 324 -13.10 18.24 2.38
N ASP A 325 -11.93 18.87 2.44
CA ASP A 325 -11.15 19.08 3.66
C ASP A 325 -11.30 20.50 4.22
N LEU A 326 -11.89 20.63 5.42
CA LEU A 326 -11.88 21.89 6.17
C LEU A 326 -10.61 22.00 7.02
N GLN A 327 -9.52 22.42 6.37
CA GLN A 327 -8.24 22.67 7.02
C GLN A 327 -8.35 23.78 8.07
N TRP A 328 -8.40 23.39 9.35
CA TRP A 328 -8.61 24.30 10.49
C TRP A 328 -7.60 25.46 10.47
N GLN A 329 -6.32 25.17 10.22
CA GLN A 329 -5.27 26.18 10.07
C GLN A 329 -5.55 27.22 8.98
N ARG A 330 -6.17 26.84 7.87
CA ARG A 330 -6.50 27.78 6.79
C ARG A 330 -7.67 28.68 7.18
N ILE A 331 -8.58 28.18 8.01
CA ILE A 331 -9.84 28.83 8.38
C ILE A 331 -9.64 29.70 9.64
N GLU A 332 -9.17 29.13 10.75
CA GLU A 332 -8.96 29.79 12.04
C GLU A 332 -7.46 30.04 12.29
N LYS A 333 -6.89 30.97 11.51
CA LYS A 333 -5.46 31.33 11.57
C LYS A 333 -5.04 31.96 12.91
N ARG A 334 -6.00 32.40 13.73
CA ARG A 334 -5.86 32.81 15.13
C ARG A 334 -7.16 32.46 15.89
N PRO A 335 -7.11 32.21 17.21
CA PRO A 335 -8.30 31.91 18.01
C PRO A 335 -9.45 32.89 17.78
N GLY A 336 -10.60 32.40 17.32
CA GLY A 336 -11.81 33.18 17.03
C GLY A 336 -11.80 34.00 15.72
N GLU A 337 -10.72 34.01 14.95
CA GLU A 337 -10.62 34.71 13.66
C GLU A 337 -10.84 33.73 12.48
N TYR A 338 -12.11 33.48 12.13
CA TYR A 338 -12.50 32.56 11.06
C TYR A 338 -12.58 33.21 9.67
N ASP A 339 -11.95 32.58 8.67
CA ASP A 339 -12.08 32.90 7.24
C ASP A 339 -12.80 31.76 6.50
N TRP A 340 -14.12 31.90 6.37
CA TRP A 340 -14.99 30.95 5.65
C TRP A 340 -15.11 31.25 4.14
N THR A 341 -14.44 32.28 3.62
CA THR A 341 -14.67 32.84 2.28
C THR A 341 -14.48 31.83 1.15
N PHE A 342 -13.58 30.86 1.31
CA PHE A 342 -13.34 29.79 0.34
C PHE A 342 -14.28 28.59 0.57
N PRO A 343 -14.37 27.99 1.78
CA PRO A 343 -15.34 26.93 2.07
C PRO A 343 -16.79 27.26 1.69
N ASP A 344 -17.27 28.46 2.00
CA ASP A 344 -18.64 28.89 1.66
C ASP A 344 -18.91 28.76 0.15
N ARG A 345 -18.01 29.30 -0.67
CA ARG A 345 -18.18 29.32 -2.13
C ARG A 345 -18.15 27.92 -2.74
N THR A 346 -17.28 27.05 -2.25
CA THR A 346 -17.21 25.65 -2.72
C THR A 346 -18.45 24.86 -2.31
N ILE A 347 -18.86 24.94 -1.04
CA ILE A 347 -20.03 24.23 -0.52
C ILE A 347 -21.32 24.71 -1.20
N ASP A 348 -21.50 26.03 -1.36
CA ASP A 348 -22.68 26.57 -2.05
C ASP A 348 -22.78 26.09 -3.51
N LEU A 349 -21.65 25.98 -4.23
CA LEU A 349 -21.63 25.48 -5.61
C LEU A 349 -21.94 23.99 -5.70
N LEU A 350 -21.32 23.15 -4.86
CA LEU A 350 -21.56 21.71 -4.85
C LEU A 350 -23.03 21.38 -4.52
N VAL A 351 -23.63 22.10 -3.56
CA VAL A 351 -25.04 21.93 -3.19
C VAL A 351 -25.99 22.45 -4.28
N GLN A 352 -25.59 23.42 -5.10
CA GLN A 352 -26.37 23.85 -6.27
C GLN A 352 -26.45 22.77 -7.36
N GLU A 353 -25.44 21.90 -7.47
CA GLU A 353 -25.38 20.77 -8.40
C GLU A 353 -25.94 19.45 -7.82
N ASP A 354 -26.68 19.52 -6.71
CA ASP A 354 -27.32 18.35 -6.06
C ASP A 354 -26.30 17.31 -5.53
N ILE A 355 -25.11 17.78 -5.10
CA ILE A 355 -24.02 16.94 -4.60
C ILE A 355 -23.97 16.98 -3.06
N ASN A 356 -24.02 15.79 -2.44
CA ASN A 356 -23.82 15.60 -1.00
C ASN A 356 -22.33 15.70 -0.65
N ILE A 357 -22.02 16.27 0.52
CA ILE A 357 -20.62 16.52 0.94
C ILE A 357 -20.32 15.76 2.23
N VAL A 358 -19.25 14.97 2.21
CA VAL A 358 -18.50 14.55 3.40
C VAL A 358 -17.44 15.61 3.67
N VAL A 359 -17.51 16.25 4.83
CA VAL A 359 -16.48 17.19 5.27
C VAL A 359 -15.53 16.46 6.23
N VAL A 360 -14.25 16.40 5.88
CA VAL A 360 -13.20 15.97 6.82
C VAL A 360 -12.64 17.16 7.57
N LEU A 361 -12.65 17.08 8.90
CA LEU A 361 -12.07 18.06 9.82
C LEU A 361 -10.62 17.66 10.09
N THR A 362 -9.69 18.22 9.32
CA THR A 362 -8.25 17.95 9.41
C THR A 362 -7.45 19.04 8.66
N PRO A 363 -6.23 19.40 9.07
CA PRO A 363 -5.51 19.00 10.27
C PRO A 363 -5.51 20.13 11.33
N SER A 364 -4.64 20.03 12.33
CA SER A 364 -4.50 21.01 13.42
C SER A 364 -3.75 22.29 12.99
N VAL A 365 -3.73 23.26 13.92
CA VAL A 365 -3.05 24.55 13.82
C VAL A 365 -2.18 24.74 15.06
N GLY A 366 -0.93 25.22 14.89
CA GLY A 366 0.07 25.20 15.97
C GLY A 366 -0.29 25.98 17.25
N TRP A 367 -1.23 26.93 17.23
CA TRP A 367 -1.72 27.60 18.45
C TRP A 367 -2.64 26.71 19.30
N ALA A 368 -3.16 25.62 18.73
CA ALA A 368 -4.08 24.68 19.37
C ALA A 368 -3.41 23.38 19.85
N THR A 369 -2.12 23.16 19.55
CA THR A 369 -1.35 21.99 20.00
C THR A 369 -0.58 22.29 21.30
N PRO A 370 -0.16 21.28 22.07
CA PRO A 370 0.62 21.48 23.30
C PRO A 370 2.12 21.71 23.06
N TYR A 371 2.59 21.78 21.81
CA TYR A 371 4.01 21.80 21.44
C TYR A 371 4.50 23.25 21.28
N PRO A 372 5.39 23.76 22.17
CA PRO A 372 5.69 25.19 22.25
C PRO A 372 6.54 25.74 21.10
N ASP A 373 7.28 24.87 20.41
CA ASP A 373 8.10 25.20 19.23
C ASP A 373 7.34 25.02 17.90
N ASP A 374 6.08 24.57 17.95
CA ASP A 374 5.21 24.51 16.78
C ASP A 374 4.91 25.94 16.28
N GLY A 375 4.82 26.09 14.96
CA GLY A 375 4.53 27.38 14.36
C GLY A 375 3.08 27.74 14.64
N SER A 376 2.82 28.60 15.62
CA SER A 376 1.46 29.04 16.03
C SER A 376 0.40 29.17 14.92
N ASN A 377 0.73 29.70 13.73
CA ASN A 377 -0.20 29.84 12.61
C ASN A 377 0.14 28.91 11.40
N LYS A 378 0.84 27.81 11.65
CA LYS A 378 1.26 26.77 10.69
C LYS A 378 0.38 25.52 10.81
N ILE A 379 0.37 24.77 9.72
CA ILE A 379 -0.25 23.45 9.63
C ILE A 379 0.44 22.53 10.64
N SER A 380 -0.34 21.77 11.42
CA SER A 380 0.19 20.87 12.43
C SER A 380 -0.53 19.53 12.40
N PHE A 381 0.23 18.46 12.54
CA PHE A 381 -0.27 17.09 12.66
C PHE A 381 -0.07 16.53 14.07
N TYR A 382 0.38 17.36 15.02
CA TYR A 382 0.32 17.03 16.44
C TYR A 382 -1.14 17.06 16.94
N PRO A 383 -1.50 16.20 17.92
CA PRO A 383 -2.83 16.22 18.53
C PRO A 383 -3.19 17.62 19.06
N PRO A 384 -4.35 18.17 18.68
CA PRO A 384 -4.86 19.40 19.26
C PRO A 384 -5.40 19.17 20.68
N ASP A 385 -5.52 20.26 21.42
CA ASP A 385 -6.46 20.41 22.55
C ASP A 385 -7.88 19.99 22.09
N PRO A 386 -8.47 18.91 22.63
CA PRO A 386 -9.75 18.37 22.13
C PRO A 386 -10.93 19.35 22.22
N GLU A 387 -10.96 20.20 23.24
CA GLU A 387 -12.04 21.18 23.44
C GLU A 387 -11.94 22.34 22.42
N ARG A 388 -10.72 22.73 22.02
CA ARG A 388 -10.52 23.71 20.94
C ARG A 388 -10.93 23.13 19.59
N PHE A 389 -10.56 21.89 19.30
CA PHE A 389 -10.95 21.23 18.05
C PHE A 389 -12.47 21.01 17.99
N ALA A 390 -13.09 20.58 19.09
CA ALA A 390 -14.55 20.48 19.23
C ALA A 390 -15.26 21.84 19.09
N THR A 391 -14.62 22.92 19.55
CA THR A 391 -15.11 24.30 19.31
C THR A 391 -15.10 24.66 17.82
N PHE A 392 -14.01 24.35 17.09
CA PHE A 392 -13.95 24.54 15.64
C PHE A 392 -14.99 23.69 14.89
N ALA A 393 -15.11 22.41 15.24
CA ALA A 393 -16.13 21.51 14.70
C ALA A 393 -17.54 22.08 14.92
N THR A 394 -17.82 22.60 16.13
CA THR A 394 -19.08 23.28 16.45
C THR A 394 -19.35 24.48 15.54
N GLN A 395 -18.34 25.32 15.24
CA GLN A 395 -18.52 26.44 14.32
C GLN A 395 -18.77 25.98 12.88
N ALA A 396 -18.11 24.91 12.43
CA ALA A 396 -18.35 24.34 11.11
C ALA A 396 -19.77 23.75 10.99
N VAL A 397 -20.21 22.93 11.96
CA VAL A 397 -21.56 22.35 11.97
C VAL A 397 -22.64 23.43 12.04
N LEU A 398 -22.53 24.39 12.96
CA LEU A 398 -23.51 25.49 13.06
C LEU A 398 -23.58 26.38 11.80
N ARG A 399 -22.54 26.38 10.97
CA ARG A 399 -22.49 27.11 9.70
C ARG A 399 -23.05 26.33 8.52
N TYR A 400 -22.87 25.01 8.50
CA TYR A 400 -23.14 24.19 7.31
C TYR A 400 -24.23 23.14 7.48
N LYS A 401 -24.80 22.92 8.68
CA LYS A 401 -25.81 21.86 8.91
C LYS A 401 -27.06 21.87 8.01
N ASP A 402 -27.43 23.01 7.43
CA ASP A 402 -28.53 23.09 6.45
C ASP A 402 -28.11 22.63 5.03
N ARG A 403 -26.87 22.16 4.85
CA ARG A 403 -26.17 21.85 3.58
C ARG A 403 -25.21 20.65 3.66
N VAL A 404 -24.66 20.35 4.84
CA VAL A 404 -23.63 19.33 5.09
C VAL A 404 -24.02 18.54 6.34
N HIS A 405 -24.27 17.24 6.14
CA HIS A 405 -24.74 16.33 7.18
C HIS A 405 -23.71 15.25 7.57
N HIS A 406 -22.56 15.18 6.91
CA HIS A 406 -21.56 14.11 7.10
C HIS A 406 -20.20 14.70 7.46
N TRP A 407 -19.68 14.32 8.64
CA TRP A 407 -18.54 14.96 9.29
C TRP A 407 -17.51 13.91 9.72
N GLU A 408 -16.38 13.86 9.02
CA GLU A 408 -15.26 12.95 9.30
C GLU A 408 -14.24 13.60 10.21
N ILE A 409 -13.85 12.89 11.27
CA ILE A 409 -12.99 13.43 12.34
C ILE A 409 -11.56 12.95 12.13
N TRP A 410 -10.68 13.84 11.67
CA TRP A 410 -9.29 13.54 11.29
C TRP A 410 -9.14 12.62 10.06
N ASN A 411 -7.89 12.35 9.67
CA ASN A 411 -7.51 11.55 8.50
C ASN A 411 -6.26 10.72 8.85
N GLU A 412 -6.30 9.39 8.65
CA GLU A 412 -5.19 8.45 8.92
C GLU A 412 -4.44 8.71 10.25
N PRO A 413 -5.10 8.78 11.43
CA PRO A 413 -4.43 8.98 12.72
C PRO A 413 -3.46 7.85 13.11
N GLU A 414 -3.54 6.69 12.46
CA GLU A 414 -2.60 5.58 12.55
C GLU A 414 -1.26 5.82 11.81
N ASN A 415 -1.17 6.90 11.03
CA ASN A 415 -0.02 7.21 10.18
C ASN A 415 0.82 8.36 10.80
N PRO A 416 2.12 8.18 11.09
CA PRO A 416 2.96 9.21 11.73
C PRO A 416 3.13 10.51 10.91
N LEU A 417 2.81 10.50 9.61
CA LEU A 417 2.76 11.72 8.79
C LEU A 417 1.56 12.61 9.16
N PHE A 418 0.46 12.00 9.61
CA PHE A 418 -0.80 12.68 9.92
C PHE A 418 -1.13 12.70 11.42
N TRP A 419 -0.38 11.98 12.27
CA TRP A 419 -0.45 12.07 13.73
C TRP A 419 0.95 12.03 14.35
N GLN A 420 1.41 13.17 14.87
CA GLN A 420 2.78 13.38 15.35
C GLN A 420 2.86 13.46 16.88
N PRO A 421 4.00 13.08 17.51
CA PRO A 421 5.23 12.58 16.89
C PRO A 421 5.15 11.10 16.45
N GLU A 422 4.22 10.35 17.04
CA GLU A 422 3.90 8.96 16.73
C GLU A 422 2.38 8.74 16.95
N PRO A 423 1.73 7.78 16.26
CA PRO A 423 0.30 7.50 16.39
C PRO A 423 -0.13 7.21 17.85
N ASP A 424 -1.20 7.86 18.31
CA ASP A 424 -1.77 7.66 19.65
C ASP A 424 -3.29 7.41 19.56
N ALA A 425 -3.68 6.14 19.69
CA ALA A 425 -5.07 5.71 19.66
C ALA A 425 -5.89 6.22 20.86
N ALA A 426 -5.27 6.48 22.01
CA ALA A 426 -5.95 7.00 23.19
C ALA A 426 -6.28 8.49 23.03
N ALA A 427 -5.30 9.29 22.59
CA ALA A 427 -5.47 10.72 22.33
C ALA A 427 -6.42 10.98 21.14
N TYR A 428 -6.35 10.18 20.07
CA TYR A 428 -7.34 10.23 18.99
C TYR A 428 -8.75 9.84 19.49
N THR A 429 -8.86 8.87 20.40
CA THR A 429 -10.15 8.50 21.00
C THR A 429 -10.72 9.64 21.87
N GLU A 430 -9.90 10.36 22.63
CA GLU A 430 -10.33 11.55 23.38
C GLU A 430 -10.81 12.67 22.45
N LEU A 431 -10.06 12.94 21.37
CA LEU A 431 -10.44 13.90 20.33
C LEU A 431 -11.78 13.54 19.68
N LEU A 432 -11.95 12.28 19.28
CA LEU A 432 -13.16 11.74 18.67
C LEU A 432 -14.37 11.86 19.60
N LYS A 433 -14.25 11.44 20.87
CA LYS A 433 -15.34 11.47 21.86
C LYS A 433 -15.79 12.90 22.18
N THR A 434 -14.85 13.82 22.34
CA THR A 434 -15.13 15.24 22.61
C THR A 434 -15.81 15.89 21.41
N THR A 435 -15.31 15.61 20.20
CA THR A 435 -15.86 16.18 18.96
C THR A 435 -17.24 15.61 18.61
N TYR A 436 -17.47 14.31 18.79
CA TYR A 436 -18.78 13.68 18.57
C TYR A 436 -19.86 14.33 19.44
N GLN A 437 -19.58 14.53 20.74
CA GLN A 437 -20.53 15.17 21.66
C GLN A 437 -20.83 16.62 21.25
N ALA A 438 -19.81 17.38 20.84
CA ALA A 438 -19.99 18.76 20.39
C ALA A 438 -20.79 18.86 19.08
N ILE A 439 -20.52 17.99 18.09
CA ILE A 439 -21.28 17.91 16.85
C ILE A 439 -22.74 17.56 17.13
N LYS A 440 -23.03 16.50 17.90
CA LYS A 440 -24.39 16.09 18.25
C LYS A 440 -25.16 17.13 19.07
N ALA A 441 -24.46 18.01 19.80
CA ALA A 441 -25.08 19.14 20.50
C ALA A 441 -25.41 20.33 19.57
N ALA A 442 -24.66 20.53 18.49
CA ALA A 442 -24.88 21.56 17.48
C ALA A 442 -25.93 21.15 16.43
N ASP A 443 -25.93 19.87 16.06
CA ASP A 443 -26.86 19.21 15.16
C ASP A 443 -27.00 17.71 15.54
N PRO A 444 -28.13 17.29 16.16
CA PRO A 444 -28.37 15.89 16.51
C PRO A 444 -28.47 14.94 15.31
N ASP A 445 -28.90 15.45 14.14
CA ASP A 445 -29.16 14.65 12.94
C ASP A 445 -27.88 14.45 12.10
N ALA A 446 -26.83 15.26 12.33
CA ALA A 446 -25.53 15.12 11.69
C ALA A 446 -24.91 13.73 11.93
N ARG A 447 -24.37 13.14 10.86
CA ARG A 447 -23.70 11.83 10.84
C ARG A 447 -22.20 12.02 11.02
N VAL A 448 -21.62 11.43 12.05
CA VAL A 448 -20.18 11.50 12.32
C VAL A 448 -19.49 10.25 11.76
N LEU A 449 -18.46 10.46 10.93
CA LEU A 449 -17.58 9.44 10.42
C LEU A 449 -16.33 9.37 11.32
N LEU A 450 -15.89 8.16 11.65
CA LEU A 450 -14.52 7.92 12.11
C LEU A 450 -13.52 8.44 11.06
N ALA A 451 -12.30 8.84 11.43
CA ALA A 451 -11.23 9.08 10.46
C ALA A 451 -11.12 7.95 9.43
N GLY A 452 -10.76 8.28 8.20
CA GLY A 452 -10.35 7.29 7.19
C GLY A 452 -9.11 6.54 7.67
N MET A 453 -9.28 5.26 8.01
CA MET A 453 -8.23 4.36 8.49
C MET A 453 -7.70 3.51 7.34
N VAL A 454 -6.38 3.37 7.20
CA VAL A 454 -5.77 2.35 6.35
C VAL A 454 -5.98 0.97 6.99
N PRO A 455 -6.64 -0.01 6.34
CA PRO A 455 -7.04 -1.28 6.99
C PRO A 455 -5.90 -2.29 7.22
N PHE A 456 -4.65 -1.96 6.88
CA PHE A 456 -3.51 -2.87 7.00
C PHE A 456 -3.03 -3.01 8.46
N GLY A 457 -3.66 -3.93 9.19
CA GLY A 457 -3.33 -4.22 10.59
C GLY A 457 -4.26 -3.46 11.55
N LEU A 458 -5.34 -4.11 11.95
CA LEU A 458 -6.45 -3.52 12.71
C LEU A 458 -6.13 -3.17 14.18
N GLY A 459 -4.85 -3.01 14.54
CA GLY A 459 -4.38 -2.71 15.91
C GLY A 459 -4.87 -1.36 16.41
N PHE A 460 -4.54 -0.27 15.71
CA PHE A 460 -4.93 1.09 16.10
C PHE A 460 -6.46 1.22 16.24
N LEU A 461 -7.22 0.69 15.29
CA LEU A 461 -8.68 0.70 15.31
C LEU A 461 -9.28 -0.13 16.47
N ARG A 462 -8.61 -1.23 16.87
CA ARG A 462 -8.97 -2.03 18.04
C ARG A 462 -8.69 -1.26 19.34
N GLU A 463 -7.54 -0.59 19.44
CA GLU A 463 -7.20 0.26 20.58
C GLU A 463 -8.18 1.42 20.73
N VAL A 464 -8.59 2.07 19.64
CA VAL A 464 -9.66 3.09 19.64
C VAL A 464 -10.97 2.54 20.20
N ALA A 465 -11.34 1.32 19.83
CA ALA A 465 -12.53 0.66 20.36
C ALA A 465 -12.39 0.32 21.86
N GLU A 466 -11.19 -0.07 22.32
CA GLU A 466 -10.89 -0.43 23.72
C GLU A 466 -10.73 0.79 24.65
N HIS A 467 -10.31 1.95 24.12
CA HIS A 467 -10.46 3.26 24.77
C HIS A 467 -11.90 3.80 24.75
N GLY A 468 -12.86 3.03 24.20
CA GLY A 468 -14.28 3.33 24.19
C GLY A 468 -14.66 4.42 23.19
N GLY A 469 -14.02 4.43 22.02
CA GLY A 469 -14.36 5.31 20.89
C GLY A 469 -15.47 4.75 19.98
N TRP A 470 -15.81 3.46 20.08
CA TRP A 470 -16.74 2.80 19.14
C TRP A 470 -18.15 3.41 19.13
N ASP A 471 -18.63 3.92 20.26
CA ASP A 471 -19.94 4.60 20.36
C ASP A 471 -19.88 6.11 20.04
N SER A 472 -18.72 6.62 19.59
CA SER A 472 -18.50 8.04 19.24
C SER A 472 -18.29 8.28 17.75
N PHE A 473 -18.87 7.41 16.92
CA PHE A 473 -19.06 7.63 15.49
C PHE A 473 -20.29 6.83 15.00
N ASP A 474 -20.91 7.30 13.93
CA ASP A 474 -22.11 6.69 13.33
C ASP A 474 -21.79 5.85 12.08
N ILE A 475 -20.63 6.09 11.46
CA ILE A 475 -20.14 5.49 10.20
C ILE A 475 -18.63 5.25 10.34
N LEU A 476 -18.15 4.11 9.86
CA LEU A 476 -16.73 3.74 9.84
C LEU A 476 -16.11 4.06 8.47
N SER A 477 -14.96 4.74 8.45
CA SER A 477 -14.25 5.13 7.22
C SER A 477 -12.98 4.31 6.97
N LEU A 478 -12.68 4.00 5.70
CA LEU A 478 -11.51 3.21 5.28
C LEU A 478 -10.77 3.75 4.05
N HIS A 479 -9.45 3.57 4.04
CA HIS A 479 -8.51 3.94 2.96
C HIS A 479 -7.73 2.70 2.41
N PRO A 480 -8.37 1.73 1.71
CA PRO A 480 -7.74 0.49 1.23
C PRO A 480 -6.91 0.70 -0.06
N PHE A 481 -5.83 1.48 0.00
CA PHE A 481 -4.92 1.65 -1.14
C PHE A 481 -4.04 0.41 -1.37
N VAL A 482 -4.10 -0.18 -2.57
CA VAL A 482 -3.25 -1.32 -2.99
C VAL A 482 -2.41 -1.02 -4.25
N ASP A 483 -2.33 0.25 -4.65
CA ASP A 483 -1.48 0.76 -5.74
C ASP A 483 -0.02 0.31 -5.53
N PRO A 484 0.65 -0.36 -6.51
CA PRO A 484 0.28 -0.50 -7.92
C PRO A 484 -0.39 -1.83 -8.32
N PHE A 485 -0.63 -2.74 -7.37
CA PHE A 485 -1.18 -4.08 -7.62
C PHE A 485 -2.62 -4.03 -8.15
N ALA A 486 -3.08 -5.10 -8.80
CA ALA A 486 -4.46 -5.15 -9.27
C ALA A 486 -5.47 -5.25 -8.09
N PRO A 487 -6.69 -4.69 -8.20
CA PRO A 487 -7.71 -4.75 -7.15
C PRO A 487 -8.00 -6.17 -6.62
N GLU A 488 -7.90 -7.16 -7.49
CA GLU A 488 -8.14 -8.58 -7.23
C GLU A 488 -6.93 -9.26 -6.55
N GLU A 489 -5.73 -8.83 -6.91
CA GLU A 489 -4.43 -9.38 -6.48
C GLU A 489 -4.24 -9.19 -4.97
N SER A 490 -4.33 -7.95 -4.49
CA SER A 490 -4.36 -7.61 -3.06
C SER A 490 -5.75 -7.71 -2.43
N GLN A 491 -6.66 -8.46 -3.06
CA GLN A 491 -7.99 -8.81 -2.53
C GLN A 491 -8.80 -7.63 -1.93
N ILE A 492 -8.84 -6.46 -2.57
CA ILE A 492 -9.29 -5.19 -1.94
C ILE A 492 -10.66 -5.28 -1.25
N GLY A 493 -11.58 -6.10 -1.77
CA GLY A 493 -12.87 -6.37 -1.14
C GLY A 493 -12.74 -7.16 0.18
N SER A 494 -12.16 -8.36 0.16
CA SER A 494 -12.08 -9.24 1.34
C SER A 494 -11.01 -8.82 2.34
N HIS A 495 -9.87 -8.28 1.90
CA HIS A 495 -8.82 -7.80 2.78
C HIS A 495 -9.15 -6.41 3.34
N GLY A 496 -9.50 -5.44 2.47
CA GLY A 496 -9.78 -4.06 2.88
C GLY A 496 -11.10 -3.89 3.65
N VAL A 497 -12.23 -4.26 3.04
CA VAL A 497 -13.56 -4.11 3.65
C VAL A 497 -13.93 -5.31 4.53
N GLY A 498 -13.57 -6.52 4.10
CA GLY A 498 -13.97 -7.77 4.75
C GLY A 498 -13.34 -7.99 6.14
N GLU A 499 -12.10 -7.53 6.38
CA GLU A 499 -11.46 -7.70 7.69
C GLU A 499 -12.02 -6.75 8.75
N VAL A 500 -12.39 -5.52 8.37
CA VAL A 500 -12.95 -4.56 9.31
C VAL A 500 -14.34 -4.97 9.81
N LYS A 501 -15.06 -5.80 9.04
CA LYS A 501 -16.29 -6.48 9.50
C LYS A 501 -16.04 -7.45 10.67
N VAL A 502 -14.81 -7.93 10.91
CA VAL A 502 -14.47 -8.65 12.15
C VAL A 502 -14.65 -7.75 13.36
N LEU A 503 -14.29 -6.46 13.26
CA LEU A 503 -14.47 -5.50 14.34
C LEU A 503 -15.94 -5.07 14.48
N THR A 504 -16.69 -4.88 13.39
CA THR A 504 -18.13 -4.58 13.51
C THR A 504 -18.87 -5.73 14.21
N ASN A 505 -18.55 -6.99 13.89
CA ASN A 505 -19.07 -8.16 14.59
C ASN A 505 -18.65 -8.23 16.08
N GLN A 506 -17.49 -7.69 16.46
CA GLN A 506 -16.94 -7.74 17.83
C GLN A 506 -17.37 -6.57 18.74
N TYR A 507 -17.67 -5.41 18.16
CA TYR A 507 -17.94 -4.17 18.91
C TYR A 507 -19.33 -3.55 18.63
N GLY A 508 -20.03 -4.00 17.59
CA GLY A 508 -21.35 -3.55 17.18
C GLY A 508 -21.36 -3.00 15.75
N ASP A 509 -22.42 -3.31 15.00
CA ASP A 509 -22.49 -3.00 13.57
C ASP A 509 -22.46 -1.51 13.25
N LYS A 510 -21.74 -1.17 12.19
CA LYS A 510 -21.57 0.19 11.65
C LYS A 510 -21.62 0.15 10.12
N PRO A 511 -22.27 1.10 9.45
CA PRO A 511 -22.02 1.39 8.04
C PRO A 511 -20.52 1.55 7.77
N ILE A 512 -20.02 0.94 6.70
CA ILE A 512 -18.62 1.07 6.26
C ILE A 512 -18.59 1.91 4.99
N TRP A 513 -17.88 3.02 4.98
CA TRP A 513 -17.64 3.86 3.81
C TRP A 513 -16.14 3.83 3.48
N VAL A 514 -15.78 3.73 2.21
CA VAL A 514 -14.38 3.84 1.77
C VAL A 514 -14.15 5.29 1.34
N THR A 515 -13.54 6.10 2.20
CA THR A 515 -13.41 7.55 1.98
C THR A 515 -12.23 7.97 1.09
N GLU A 516 -11.26 7.08 0.86
CA GLU A 516 -10.28 7.19 -0.23
C GLU A 516 -9.94 5.81 -0.82
N TYR A 517 -9.84 5.72 -2.14
CA TYR A 517 -9.13 4.64 -2.84
C TYR A 517 -8.64 5.15 -4.21
N GLY A 518 -7.50 4.66 -4.71
CA GLY A 518 -6.99 5.12 -6.01
C GLY A 518 -5.69 4.46 -6.47
N TRP A 519 -5.38 4.64 -7.75
CA TRP A 519 -4.11 4.25 -8.39
C TRP A 519 -3.50 5.43 -9.14
N SER A 520 -2.18 5.54 -9.16
CA SER A 520 -1.48 6.63 -9.85
C SER A 520 -1.18 6.25 -11.31
N SER A 521 -1.58 7.09 -12.27
CA SER A 521 -1.29 6.85 -13.71
C SER A 521 0.17 7.05 -14.08
N GLY A 522 0.92 7.79 -13.26
CA GLY A 522 2.34 8.10 -13.33
C GLY A 522 2.93 8.13 -11.92
N PRO A 523 3.97 8.94 -11.63
CA PRO A 523 4.56 9.04 -10.28
C PRO A 523 3.54 9.38 -9.18
N GLY A 524 3.68 8.72 -8.03
CA GLY A 524 2.80 8.90 -6.85
C GLY A 524 3.42 8.32 -5.57
N ASN A 525 2.86 8.68 -4.43
CA ASN A 525 3.41 8.37 -3.11
C ASN A 525 3.16 6.94 -2.62
N ARG A 526 2.13 6.24 -3.12
CA ARG A 526 1.84 4.84 -2.70
C ARG A 526 2.30 3.78 -3.72
N ASN A 527 2.60 4.14 -4.96
CA ASN A 527 2.82 3.19 -6.08
C ASN A 527 4.18 2.47 -6.12
N LEU A 528 5.02 2.58 -5.08
CA LEU A 528 6.38 1.98 -5.01
C LEU A 528 7.31 2.33 -6.20
N GLY A 529 7.07 3.45 -6.89
CA GLY A 529 7.79 3.86 -8.09
C GLY A 529 7.32 3.21 -9.40
N ILE A 530 6.37 2.28 -9.34
CA ILE A 530 5.81 1.57 -10.50
C ILE A 530 4.41 2.13 -10.79
N PRO A 531 4.22 2.98 -11.81
CA PRO A 531 2.90 3.52 -12.12
C PRO A 531 1.98 2.43 -12.69
N ALA A 532 0.71 2.41 -12.27
CA ALA A 532 -0.30 1.53 -12.87
C ALA A 532 -0.50 1.82 -14.37
N GLY A 533 -0.31 3.08 -14.78
CA GLY A 533 -0.54 3.57 -16.13
C GLY A 533 -1.98 4.08 -16.32
N ILE A 534 -2.15 5.04 -17.23
CA ILE A 534 -3.41 5.76 -17.43
C ILE A 534 -4.61 4.86 -17.79
N GLU A 535 -4.37 3.79 -18.54
CA GLU A 535 -5.37 2.79 -18.90
C GLU A 535 -5.80 1.93 -17.70
N ASN A 536 -4.84 1.45 -16.89
CA ASN A 536 -5.18 0.61 -15.75
C ASN A 536 -5.77 1.43 -14.61
N GLN A 537 -5.42 2.71 -14.45
CA GLN A 537 -6.11 3.62 -13.55
C GLN A 537 -7.63 3.62 -13.83
N ALA A 538 -8.04 3.73 -15.10
CA ALA A 538 -9.44 3.70 -15.50
C ALA A 538 -10.12 2.34 -15.22
N ARG A 539 -9.42 1.23 -15.50
CA ARG A 539 -9.92 -0.14 -15.24
C ARG A 539 -10.07 -0.43 -13.75
N TYR A 540 -9.02 -0.15 -12.98
CA TYR A 540 -8.94 -0.44 -11.54
C TYR A 540 -9.91 0.42 -10.73
N LEU A 541 -10.15 1.67 -11.15
CA LEU A 541 -11.18 2.53 -10.58
C LEU A 541 -12.55 1.85 -10.50
N VAL A 542 -12.99 1.22 -11.58
CA VAL A 542 -14.29 0.54 -11.65
C VAL A 542 -14.24 -0.81 -10.93
N ARG A 543 -13.21 -1.62 -11.21
CA ARG A 543 -13.03 -2.96 -10.62
C ARG A 543 -12.99 -2.91 -9.10
N ALA A 544 -12.18 -2.02 -8.53
CA ALA A 544 -12.07 -1.81 -7.09
C ALA A 544 -13.37 -1.32 -6.45
N ALA A 545 -14.01 -0.31 -7.05
CA ALA A 545 -15.27 0.23 -6.56
C ALA A 545 -16.34 -0.86 -6.43
N VAL A 546 -16.48 -1.66 -7.48
CA VAL A 546 -17.43 -2.77 -7.56
C VAL A 546 -17.07 -3.87 -6.54
N LEU A 547 -15.81 -4.28 -6.44
CA LEU A 547 -15.37 -5.30 -5.45
C LEU A 547 -15.62 -4.85 -4.01
N MET A 548 -15.37 -3.58 -3.67
CA MET A 548 -15.63 -3.04 -2.32
C MET A 548 -17.13 -2.89 -2.02
N ARG A 549 -17.94 -2.52 -3.02
CA ARG A 549 -19.42 -2.53 -2.91
C ARG A 549 -19.96 -3.95 -2.70
N MET A 550 -19.41 -4.93 -3.41
CA MET A 550 -19.75 -6.36 -3.24
C MET A 550 -19.30 -6.92 -1.89
N ALA A 551 -18.15 -6.47 -1.37
CA ALA A 551 -17.72 -6.76 0.00
C ALA A 551 -18.56 -6.04 1.07
N GLY A 552 -19.37 -5.05 0.67
CA GLY A 552 -20.39 -4.42 1.50
C GLY A 552 -20.00 -3.09 2.17
N ALA A 553 -19.06 -2.34 1.59
CA ALA A 553 -19.00 -0.90 1.85
C ALA A 553 -20.25 -0.23 1.23
N GLU A 554 -20.90 0.71 1.93
CA GLU A 554 -22.08 1.42 1.43
C GLU A 554 -21.72 2.40 0.31
N ARG A 555 -20.63 3.15 0.49
CA ARG A 555 -20.12 4.17 -0.45
C ARG A 555 -18.62 4.05 -0.60
N VAL A 556 -18.10 4.40 -1.77
CA VAL A 556 -16.66 4.36 -2.10
C VAL A 556 -16.27 5.65 -2.82
N PHE A 557 -15.19 6.31 -2.38
CA PHE A 557 -14.80 7.64 -2.85
C PHE A 557 -13.43 7.60 -3.54
N TRP A 558 -13.40 7.85 -4.85
CA TRP A 558 -12.14 7.86 -5.60
C TRP A 558 -11.23 9.00 -5.11
N TYR A 559 -9.95 8.70 -4.92
CA TYR A 559 -8.89 9.70 -4.76
C TYR A 559 -8.19 9.83 -6.11
N SER A 560 -8.28 10.94 -6.85
CA SER A 560 -9.05 12.18 -6.60
C SER A 560 -9.52 12.83 -7.93
N ILE A 561 -10.12 14.03 -7.92
CA ILE A 561 -10.53 14.72 -9.17
C ILE A 561 -9.35 15.15 -10.05
N LYS A 562 -8.22 15.58 -9.49
CA LYS A 562 -7.19 16.37 -10.18
C LYS A 562 -5.78 15.98 -9.74
N ASP A 563 -4.91 15.72 -10.72
CA ASP A 563 -3.48 15.45 -10.49
C ASP A 563 -2.79 16.66 -9.84
N THR A 564 -1.84 16.39 -8.96
CA THR A 564 -1.06 17.41 -8.23
C THR A 564 0.38 17.50 -8.70
N GLU A 565 1.18 18.35 -8.05
CA GLU A 565 2.64 18.42 -8.15
C GLU A 565 3.27 18.19 -6.77
N GLN A 566 4.56 17.82 -6.73
CA GLN A 566 5.32 17.78 -5.47
C GLN A 566 6.34 18.92 -5.41
N PHE A 567 7.12 19.10 -6.49
CA PHE A 567 8.10 20.18 -6.64
C PHE A 567 8.25 20.60 -8.12
N GLU A 568 8.72 21.82 -8.34
CA GLU A 568 9.17 22.38 -9.64
C GLU A 568 8.21 22.26 -10.85
N GLY A 569 6.89 22.19 -10.64
CA GLY A 569 5.91 22.07 -11.74
C GLY A 569 5.80 20.68 -12.35
N GLN A 570 6.42 19.66 -11.74
CA GLN A 570 6.37 18.27 -12.21
C GLN A 570 5.16 17.53 -11.62
N PRO A 571 4.30 16.89 -12.44
CA PRO A 571 3.16 16.13 -11.97
C PRO A 571 3.56 14.96 -11.05
N PHE A 572 2.93 14.87 -9.88
CA PHE A 572 3.17 13.85 -8.88
C PHE A 572 1.89 13.59 -8.07
N ASN A 573 1.71 12.36 -7.60
CA ASN A 573 0.42 11.85 -7.12
C ASN A 573 -0.62 11.99 -8.25
N THR A 574 -0.36 11.34 -9.38
CA THR A 574 -1.20 11.43 -10.59
C THR A 574 -2.43 10.51 -10.53
N TYR A 575 -3.12 10.58 -9.38
CA TYR A 575 -4.36 9.90 -9.01
C TYR A 575 -5.63 10.60 -9.52
N GLY A 576 -5.49 11.78 -10.12
CA GLY A 576 -6.59 12.59 -10.64
C GLY A 576 -7.33 11.94 -11.80
N LEU A 577 -8.65 12.13 -11.84
CA LEU A 577 -9.45 11.94 -13.05
C LEU A 577 -9.05 12.94 -14.16
N ILE A 578 -8.50 14.10 -13.80
CA ILE A 578 -8.06 15.16 -14.70
C ILE A 578 -6.55 15.37 -14.55
N ASP A 579 -5.84 15.43 -15.68
CA ASP A 579 -4.39 15.61 -15.78
C ASP A 579 -3.95 16.94 -15.16
N PHE A 580 -2.69 17.05 -14.73
CA PHE A 580 -2.13 18.30 -14.20
C PHE A 580 -2.16 19.41 -15.26
N GLY A 581 -1.94 19.08 -16.54
CA GLY A 581 -2.05 20.01 -17.66
C GLY A 581 -1.15 21.24 -17.49
N ALA A 582 -1.71 22.43 -17.73
CA ALA A 582 -1.04 23.71 -17.44
C ALA A 582 -1.06 24.11 -15.94
N GLY A 583 -1.41 23.20 -15.02
CA GLY A 583 -1.35 23.35 -13.57
C GLY A 583 -2.71 23.24 -12.87
N MET A 584 -2.74 23.55 -11.57
CA MET A 584 -3.91 23.38 -10.68
C MET A 584 -5.20 24.12 -11.07
N ARG A 585 -5.17 24.98 -12.10
CA ARG A 585 -6.36 25.66 -12.66
C ARG A 585 -6.85 25.07 -13.99
N ASP A 586 -6.04 24.28 -14.67
CA ASP A 586 -6.37 23.70 -15.97
C ASP A 586 -7.20 22.44 -15.77
N TYR A 587 -8.46 22.47 -16.20
CA TYR A 587 -9.39 21.33 -16.14
C TYR A 587 -9.74 20.82 -17.55
N SER A 588 -8.97 21.22 -18.58
CA SER A 588 -9.26 20.90 -19.99
C SER A 588 -8.82 19.50 -20.45
N GLN A 589 -8.12 18.75 -19.59
CA GLN A 589 -7.48 17.46 -19.92
C GLN A 589 -8.04 16.32 -19.04
N PRO A 590 -9.29 15.87 -19.25
CA PRO A 590 -9.80 14.67 -18.58
C PRO A 590 -9.04 13.43 -19.06
N LYS A 591 -8.64 12.57 -18.12
CA LYS A 591 -7.99 11.29 -18.39
C LYS A 591 -9.08 10.22 -18.63
N PRO A 592 -8.80 9.08 -19.29
CA PRO A 592 -9.76 7.99 -19.47
C PRO A 592 -10.46 7.54 -18.17
N ALA A 593 -9.80 7.67 -17.01
CA ALA A 593 -10.39 7.40 -15.71
C ALA A 593 -11.60 8.30 -15.37
N TYR A 594 -11.62 9.55 -15.85
CA TYR A 594 -12.78 10.44 -15.74
C TYR A 594 -14.02 9.81 -16.40
N GLN A 595 -13.89 9.37 -17.65
CA GLN A 595 -14.99 8.74 -18.37
C GLN A 595 -15.40 7.42 -17.73
N ALA A 596 -14.44 6.60 -17.27
CA ALA A 596 -14.73 5.37 -16.54
C ALA A 596 -15.58 5.61 -15.27
N PHE A 597 -15.27 6.68 -14.52
CA PHE A 597 -16.00 7.08 -13.32
C PHE A 597 -17.38 7.67 -13.66
N THR A 598 -17.51 8.46 -14.73
CA THR A 598 -18.80 8.96 -15.25
C THR A 598 -19.71 7.80 -15.62
N THR A 599 -19.25 6.90 -16.50
CA THR A 599 -20.03 5.73 -16.94
C THR A 599 -20.42 4.85 -15.75
N MET A 600 -19.51 4.60 -14.80
CA MET A 600 -19.83 3.82 -13.60
C MET A 600 -20.96 4.44 -12.78
N ASN A 601 -20.94 5.76 -12.58
CA ASN A 601 -22.02 6.47 -11.91
C ASN A 601 -23.34 6.34 -12.69
N GLU A 602 -23.33 6.55 -14.01
CA GLU A 602 -24.54 6.54 -14.84
C GLU A 602 -25.20 5.15 -14.93
N GLN A 603 -24.40 4.08 -15.02
CA GLN A 603 -24.93 2.72 -15.13
C GLN A 603 -25.40 2.14 -13.78
N LEU A 604 -24.80 2.56 -12.66
CA LEU A 604 -25.02 1.97 -11.33
C LEU A 604 -25.73 2.88 -10.30
N ARG A 605 -26.06 4.14 -10.62
CA ARG A 605 -26.88 5.02 -9.76
C ARG A 605 -28.20 4.35 -9.37
N GLY A 606 -28.61 4.49 -8.11
CA GLY A 606 -29.84 3.93 -7.57
C GLY A 606 -29.90 2.39 -7.49
N THR A 607 -28.82 1.67 -7.82
CA THR A 607 -28.84 0.19 -7.84
C THR A 607 -28.59 -0.45 -6.48
N THR A 608 -29.14 -1.65 -6.30
CA THR A 608 -28.90 -2.51 -5.12
C THR A 608 -27.91 -3.62 -5.45
N VAL A 609 -26.87 -3.81 -4.63
CA VAL A 609 -25.97 -4.97 -4.71
C VAL A 609 -26.78 -6.27 -4.55
N ILE A 610 -26.64 -7.19 -5.51
CA ILE A 610 -27.15 -8.57 -5.40
C ILE A 610 -26.02 -9.52 -5.02
N GLY A 611 -24.83 -9.35 -5.63
CA GLY A 611 -23.62 -10.09 -5.25
C GLY A 611 -22.75 -10.49 -6.44
N LEU A 612 -21.51 -10.90 -6.16
CA LEU A 612 -20.66 -11.56 -7.15
C LEU A 612 -21.30 -12.89 -7.56
N GLN A 613 -21.46 -13.09 -8.87
CA GLN A 613 -21.87 -14.38 -9.43
C GLN A 613 -20.63 -15.21 -9.71
N GLU A 614 -20.73 -16.53 -9.55
CA GLU A 614 -19.62 -17.42 -9.90
C GLU A 614 -19.55 -17.63 -11.42
N VAL A 615 -18.33 -17.64 -11.96
CA VAL A 615 -18.03 -17.88 -13.36
C VAL A 615 -16.97 -18.98 -13.44
N GLY A 616 -17.19 -19.97 -14.32
CA GLY A 616 -16.32 -21.13 -14.48
C GLY A 616 -16.92 -22.42 -13.93
N GLU A 617 -16.18 -23.52 -14.02
CA GLU A 617 -16.63 -24.83 -13.54
C GLU A 617 -15.96 -25.20 -12.20
N ARG A 618 -16.76 -25.53 -11.19
CA ARG A 618 -16.27 -26.05 -9.91
C ARG A 618 -15.85 -27.51 -10.02
N GLN A 619 -14.60 -27.81 -9.67
CA GLN A 619 -14.16 -29.17 -9.40
C GLN A 619 -13.70 -29.30 -7.94
N ILE A 620 -14.19 -30.30 -7.22
CA ILE A 620 -13.62 -30.66 -5.91
C ILE A 620 -12.26 -31.32 -6.16
N ALA A 621 -11.20 -30.67 -5.68
CA ALA A 621 -9.83 -31.14 -5.73
C ALA A 621 -9.51 -32.09 -4.57
N TYR A 622 -10.16 -31.91 -3.42
CA TYR A 622 -10.05 -32.83 -2.27
C TYR A 622 -11.30 -32.79 -1.40
N ASP A 623 -11.88 -33.97 -1.15
CA ASP A 623 -13.08 -34.22 -0.35
C ASP A 623 -12.70 -35.11 0.84
N PHE A 624 -13.18 -34.80 2.06
CA PHE A 624 -12.69 -35.44 3.30
C PHE A 624 -13.27 -36.85 3.57
N PHE A 625 -13.81 -37.52 2.55
CA PHE A 625 -14.38 -38.88 2.66
C PHE A 625 -13.34 -39.98 2.55
N ASP A 626 -12.34 -39.80 1.67
CA ASP A 626 -11.60 -40.94 1.12
C ASP A 626 -10.17 -41.09 1.64
N THR A 627 -9.90 -42.30 2.13
CA THR A 627 -8.60 -42.82 2.60
C THR A 627 -8.03 -42.25 3.91
N ALA A 628 -7.02 -42.95 4.45
CA ALA A 628 -6.39 -42.67 5.75
C ALA A 628 -5.36 -41.52 5.70
N ALA A 629 -5.65 -40.46 4.94
CA ALA A 629 -4.85 -39.24 4.90
C ALA A 629 -4.99 -38.48 6.23
N THR A 630 -4.13 -38.80 7.18
CA THR A 630 -3.98 -37.99 8.40
C THR A 630 -3.35 -36.64 8.03
N TRP A 631 -3.65 -35.62 8.83
CA TRP A 631 -2.99 -34.32 8.73
C TRP A 631 -2.05 -34.16 9.92
N LYS A 632 -0.84 -33.68 9.68
CA LYS A 632 0.16 -33.40 10.71
C LYS A 632 -0.01 -31.97 11.20
N GLU A 633 -0.26 -31.85 12.50
CA GLU A 633 -0.44 -30.58 13.20
C GLU A 633 0.87 -29.79 13.31
N VAL A 634 0.77 -28.47 13.16
CA VAL A 634 1.81 -27.46 13.33
C VAL A 634 1.27 -26.48 14.37
N ASN A 635 2.06 -26.24 15.42
CA ASN A 635 1.58 -25.64 16.68
C ASN A 635 0.37 -26.41 17.25
N PRO A 636 0.50 -27.70 17.60
CA PRO A 636 -0.60 -28.51 18.15
C PRO A 636 -1.13 -28.00 19.50
N ALA A 637 -0.38 -27.15 20.21
CA ALA A 637 -0.87 -26.41 21.38
C ALA A 637 -1.97 -25.39 21.04
N ASN A 638 -2.03 -24.93 19.79
CA ASN A 638 -2.96 -23.91 19.30
C ASN A 638 -4.12 -24.51 18.48
N GLY A 639 -4.15 -25.82 18.23
CA GLY A 639 -5.24 -26.45 17.51
C GLY A 639 -4.97 -27.87 17.00
N SER A 640 -6.07 -28.54 16.63
CA SER A 640 -6.11 -29.93 16.18
C SER A 640 -7.13 -30.14 15.07
N LEU A 641 -6.89 -31.13 14.20
CA LEU A 641 -7.75 -31.43 13.04
C LEU A 641 -8.22 -32.88 13.08
N THR A 642 -9.54 -33.10 13.08
CA THR A 642 -10.16 -34.42 13.22
C THR A 642 -11.29 -34.65 12.22
N LEU A 643 -11.50 -35.88 11.76
CA LEU A 643 -12.63 -36.20 10.89
C LEU A 643 -13.94 -36.25 11.69
N SER A 644 -14.95 -35.51 11.23
CA SER A 644 -16.24 -35.31 11.88
C SER A 644 -17.39 -35.62 10.92
N SER A 645 -18.52 -36.07 11.47
CA SER A 645 -19.81 -36.17 10.75
C SER A 645 -20.89 -35.31 11.42
N ALA A 646 -20.52 -34.32 12.23
CA ALA A 646 -21.45 -33.39 12.88
C ALA A 646 -21.99 -32.34 11.89
N HIS A 647 -21.13 -31.89 10.98
CA HIS A 647 -21.44 -31.00 9.86
C HIS A 647 -20.73 -31.57 8.64
N THR A 648 -21.43 -31.74 7.52
CA THR A 648 -20.84 -32.10 6.21
C THR A 648 -21.44 -31.20 5.14
N TYR A 649 -20.68 -30.88 4.09
CA TYR A 649 -21.12 -30.12 2.94
C TYR A 649 -21.42 -31.08 1.78
N SER A 650 -20.42 -31.90 1.45
CA SER A 650 -20.51 -33.08 0.60
C SER A 650 -20.51 -34.34 1.48
N GLY A 651 -20.95 -35.48 0.92
CA GLY A 651 -20.77 -36.83 1.51
C GLY A 651 -20.99 -37.00 3.03
N ASP A 652 -20.13 -37.82 3.64
CA ASP A 652 -20.32 -38.40 4.99
C ASP A 652 -19.42 -37.80 6.08
N ARG A 653 -18.37 -37.01 5.74
CA ARG A 653 -17.39 -36.46 6.70
C ARG A 653 -16.72 -35.16 6.26
N SER A 654 -16.56 -34.23 7.18
CA SER A 654 -15.69 -33.05 7.05
C SER A 654 -14.51 -33.10 8.02
N ALA A 655 -13.58 -32.14 7.95
CA ALA A 655 -12.53 -31.95 8.94
C ALA A 655 -12.92 -30.88 9.98
N ALA A 656 -13.16 -31.30 11.22
CA ALA A 656 -13.33 -30.42 12.37
C ALA A 656 -11.96 -29.90 12.84
N LEU A 657 -11.75 -28.59 12.69
CA LEU A 657 -10.59 -27.84 13.15
C LEU A 657 -10.97 -27.15 14.47
N SER A 658 -10.46 -27.66 15.58
CA SER A 658 -10.58 -27.01 16.90
C SER A 658 -9.31 -26.24 17.21
N TYR A 659 -9.41 -25.03 17.76
CA TYR A 659 -8.25 -24.15 17.97
C TYR A 659 -8.24 -23.49 19.36
N TYR A 660 -7.07 -23.00 19.77
CA TYR A 660 -6.86 -22.20 20.97
C TYR A 660 -5.81 -21.10 20.74
N PHE A 661 -6.22 -19.84 20.86
CA PHE A 661 -5.38 -18.65 20.71
C PHE A 661 -5.49 -17.76 21.97
N PRO A 662 -4.77 -18.08 23.06
CA PRO A 662 -4.83 -17.32 24.32
C PRO A 662 -4.05 -15.99 24.30
N SER A 663 -3.56 -15.57 23.13
CA SER A 663 -2.56 -14.51 22.97
C SER A 663 -3.18 -13.24 22.42
N THR A 664 -2.91 -12.09 23.06
CA THR A 664 -3.20 -10.76 22.50
C THR A 664 -2.17 -10.32 21.46
N GLN A 665 -1.10 -11.08 21.24
CA GLN A 665 -0.10 -10.85 20.18
C GLN A 665 -0.40 -11.67 18.91
N GLY A 666 -1.60 -12.28 18.83
CA GLY A 666 -1.99 -13.20 17.77
C GLY A 666 -1.30 -14.57 17.87
N GLY A 667 -1.50 -15.39 16.84
CA GLY A 667 -0.97 -16.74 16.73
C GLY A 667 -1.52 -17.48 15.51
N TYR A 668 -1.11 -18.73 15.33
CA TYR A 668 -1.67 -19.60 14.29
C TYR A 668 -1.58 -21.09 14.69
N THR A 669 -2.43 -21.89 14.07
CA THR A 669 -2.29 -23.36 13.97
C THR A 669 -2.30 -23.75 12.50
N GLY A 670 -1.60 -24.82 12.14
CA GLY A 670 -1.48 -25.27 10.76
C GLY A 670 -1.51 -26.79 10.62
N PHE A 671 -1.87 -27.26 9.44
CA PHE A 671 -2.10 -28.68 9.17
C PHE A 671 -1.48 -29.05 7.82
N LEU A 672 -0.54 -29.99 7.84
CA LEU A 672 0.17 -30.48 6.64
C LEU A 672 -0.41 -31.85 6.25
N PRO A 673 -0.83 -32.10 5.00
CA PRO A 673 -1.27 -33.43 4.60
C PRO A 673 -0.04 -34.36 4.45
N TRP A 674 -0.14 -35.64 4.84
CA TRP A 674 1.00 -36.58 4.69
C TRP A 674 1.45 -36.81 3.23
N SER A 675 0.53 -36.59 2.29
CA SER A 675 0.79 -36.54 0.85
C SER A 675 0.25 -35.22 0.33
N ALA A 676 1.07 -34.46 -0.41
CA ALA A 676 0.64 -33.18 -0.99
C ALA A 676 -0.58 -33.37 -1.90
N VAL A 677 -1.53 -32.44 -1.82
CA VAL A 677 -2.80 -32.51 -2.57
C VAL A 677 -2.62 -31.72 -3.86
N THR A 678 -2.29 -32.41 -4.94
CA THR A 678 -2.13 -31.80 -6.27
C THR A 678 -3.47 -31.33 -6.81
N LEU A 679 -3.53 -30.08 -7.29
CA LEU A 679 -4.72 -29.50 -7.90
C LEU A 679 -4.95 -30.11 -9.30
N PRO A 680 -6.21 -30.34 -9.70
CA PRO A 680 -6.53 -30.65 -11.09
C PRO A 680 -6.42 -29.37 -11.94
N GLY A 681 -5.99 -29.52 -13.19
CA GLY A 681 -5.99 -28.43 -14.17
C GLY A 681 -5.05 -27.26 -13.87
N ASN A 682 -5.40 -26.11 -14.43
CA ASN A 682 -4.75 -24.81 -14.21
C ASN A 682 -5.81 -23.78 -13.77
N PRO A 683 -6.48 -23.99 -12.62
CA PRO A 683 -7.63 -23.20 -12.21
C PRO A 683 -7.27 -21.74 -11.88
N SER A 684 -8.19 -20.82 -12.16
CA SER A 684 -7.99 -19.40 -11.84
C SER A 684 -8.23 -19.08 -10.37
N ARG A 685 -9.08 -19.86 -9.69
CA ARG A 685 -9.46 -19.66 -8.28
C ARG A 685 -9.46 -20.97 -7.49
N ILE A 686 -9.20 -20.87 -6.19
CA ILE A 686 -9.30 -21.98 -5.22
C ILE A 686 -10.12 -21.54 -4.01
N GLY A 687 -10.81 -22.47 -3.36
CA GLY A 687 -11.53 -22.24 -2.13
C GLY A 687 -11.84 -23.49 -1.32
N MET A 688 -12.43 -23.28 -0.16
CA MET A 688 -12.84 -24.32 0.79
C MET A 688 -14.27 -24.01 1.26
N TRP A 689 -15.11 -25.03 1.42
CA TRP A 689 -16.35 -24.86 2.15
C TRP A 689 -16.07 -24.89 3.65
N VAL A 690 -16.58 -23.89 4.36
CA VAL A 690 -16.34 -23.71 5.79
C VAL A 690 -17.66 -23.55 6.53
N TYR A 691 -17.89 -24.39 7.54
CA TYR A 691 -18.94 -24.15 8.53
C TYR A 691 -18.30 -23.35 9.66
N GLY A 692 -18.54 -22.03 9.64
CA GLY A 692 -17.84 -21.06 10.48
C GLY A 692 -18.54 -20.78 11.81
N ASP A 693 -17.74 -20.49 12.84
CA ASP A 693 -18.19 -20.21 14.22
C ASP A 693 -18.31 -18.71 14.53
N GLY A 694 -17.95 -17.83 13.58
CA GLY A 694 -17.99 -16.37 13.76
C GLY A 694 -16.78 -15.79 14.48
N SER A 695 -15.73 -16.59 14.69
CA SER A 695 -14.50 -16.17 15.36
C SER A 695 -13.80 -14.97 14.73
N GLY A 696 -13.97 -14.75 13.42
CA GLY A 696 -13.28 -13.70 12.67
C GLY A 696 -11.81 -13.99 12.42
N HIS A 697 -11.34 -15.20 12.73
CA HIS A 697 -10.02 -15.68 12.31
C HIS A 697 -9.92 -15.77 10.78
N VAL A 698 -8.72 -15.94 10.25
CA VAL A 698 -8.49 -16.00 8.80
C VAL A 698 -7.96 -17.38 8.41
N LEU A 699 -8.65 -18.00 7.45
CA LEU A 699 -8.23 -19.25 6.82
C LEU A 699 -7.29 -18.94 5.65
N MET A 700 -6.15 -19.60 5.64
CA MET A 700 -5.13 -19.55 4.61
C MET A 700 -4.74 -20.95 4.15
N LEU A 701 -4.14 -21.03 2.98
CA LEU A 701 -3.47 -22.23 2.48
C LEU A 701 -2.06 -21.89 2.04
N GLN A 702 -1.18 -22.90 2.03
CA GLN A 702 0.11 -22.83 1.37
C GLN A 702 0.18 -23.88 0.27
N MET A 703 0.67 -23.46 -0.89
CA MET A 703 0.95 -24.29 -2.05
C MET A 703 2.45 -24.41 -2.27
N VAL A 704 2.85 -25.49 -2.95
CA VAL A 704 4.11 -25.56 -3.69
C VAL A 704 3.78 -25.71 -5.17
N ASP A 705 4.47 -24.95 -6.01
CA ASP A 705 4.29 -24.94 -7.46
C ASP A 705 5.17 -25.99 -8.17
N ALA A 706 5.24 -25.91 -9.51
CA ALA A 706 6.03 -26.81 -10.35
C ALA A 706 7.55 -26.54 -10.30
N GLU A 707 7.98 -25.33 -9.93
CA GLU A 707 9.40 -24.99 -9.81
C GLU A 707 9.97 -25.32 -8.42
N GLY A 708 9.12 -25.29 -7.39
CA GLY A 708 9.44 -25.53 -5.98
C GLY A 708 9.20 -24.32 -5.07
N GLU A 709 8.66 -23.21 -5.60
CA GLU A 709 8.31 -22.02 -4.82
C GLU A 709 7.09 -22.31 -3.94
N LYS A 710 7.11 -21.80 -2.70
CA LYS A 710 5.98 -21.92 -1.77
C LYS A 710 5.28 -20.60 -1.60
N LEU A 711 3.99 -20.61 -1.94
CA LEU A 711 3.14 -19.43 -1.99
C LEU A 711 1.97 -19.59 -1.03
N GLN A 712 1.67 -18.54 -0.28
CA GLN A 712 0.57 -18.50 0.68
C GLN A 712 -0.59 -17.66 0.15
N PHE A 713 -1.82 -18.14 0.35
CA PHE A 713 -3.03 -17.47 -0.11
C PHE A 713 -4.07 -17.40 1.01
N ARG A 714 -4.75 -16.25 1.10
CA ARG A 714 -5.84 -15.98 2.05
C ARG A 714 -7.16 -16.41 1.41
N LEU A 715 -7.84 -17.41 1.98
CA LEU A 715 -9.19 -17.82 1.53
C LEU A 715 -10.27 -16.87 2.04
N GLY A 716 -10.09 -16.34 3.26
CA GLY A 716 -10.98 -15.33 3.83
C GLY A 716 -11.13 -15.41 5.35
N VAL A 717 -12.00 -14.54 5.86
CA VAL A 717 -12.40 -14.44 7.27
C VAL A 717 -13.48 -15.48 7.60
N ILE A 718 -13.37 -16.13 8.75
CA ILE A 718 -14.41 -17.04 9.30
C ILE A 718 -15.62 -16.23 9.78
N GLN A 719 -16.74 -16.32 9.05
CA GLN A 719 -18.02 -15.72 9.41
C GLN A 719 -18.91 -16.70 10.20
N ALA A 720 -19.96 -16.18 10.85
CA ALA A 720 -20.82 -16.95 11.74
C ALA A 720 -21.94 -17.71 11.02
N GLY A 721 -21.97 -19.03 11.18
CA GLY A 721 -23.13 -19.87 10.91
C GLY A 721 -23.30 -20.32 9.44
N GLY A 722 -23.62 -21.61 9.27
CA GLY A 722 -23.85 -22.20 7.95
C GLY A 722 -22.56 -22.43 7.16
N TRP A 723 -22.71 -23.12 6.02
CA TRP A 723 -21.64 -23.34 5.06
C TRP A 723 -21.42 -22.10 4.19
N GLN A 724 -20.19 -21.59 4.18
CA GLN A 724 -19.73 -20.47 3.34
C GLN A 724 -18.55 -20.92 2.47
N PHE A 725 -18.42 -20.38 1.25
CA PHE A 725 -17.31 -20.72 0.35
C PHE A 725 -16.23 -19.63 0.38
N LEU A 726 -15.16 -19.88 1.14
CA LEU A 726 -14.02 -18.96 1.24
C LEU A 726 -13.07 -19.25 0.07
N SER A 727 -12.81 -18.25 -0.80
CA SER A 727 -12.11 -18.46 -2.07
C SER A 727 -11.31 -17.24 -2.56
N THR A 728 -10.20 -17.50 -3.23
CA THR A 728 -9.23 -16.52 -3.75
C THR A 728 -8.89 -16.81 -5.21
N PRO A 729 -8.61 -15.79 -6.05
CA PRO A 729 -7.81 -16.01 -7.25
C PRO A 729 -6.40 -16.52 -6.89
N ILE A 730 -5.79 -17.25 -7.82
CA ILE A 730 -4.40 -17.75 -7.72
C ILE A 730 -3.56 -17.46 -8.98
N THR A 731 -4.13 -16.73 -9.94
CA THR A 731 -3.52 -16.40 -11.24
C THR A 731 -2.80 -15.04 -11.27
N GLY A 732 -2.93 -14.25 -10.20
CA GLY A 732 -2.19 -13.01 -9.98
C GLY A 732 -0.78 -13.24 -9.44
N LEU A 733 -0.03 -12.14 -9.31
CA LEU A 733 1.20 -12.10 -8.53
C LEU A 733 0.88 -12.27 -7.03
N VAL A 734 1.74 -12.96 -6.29
CA VAL A 734 1.63 -13.13 -4.84
C VAL A 734 2.42 -12.04 -4.14
N GLU A 735 1.83 -11.39 -3.14
CA GLU A 735 2.47 -10.34 -2.34
C GLU A 735 3.83 -10.84 -1.76
N PRO A 736 4.89 -10.01 -1.72
CA PRO A 736 6.21 -10.46 -1.27
C PRO A 736 6.24 -11.11 0.12
N GLY A 737 5.39 -10.68 1.05
CA GLY A 737 5.25 -11.27 2.39
C GLY A 737 4.56 -12.65 2.42
N ASN A 738 3.94 -13.08 1.32
CA ASN A 738 3.29 -14.37 1.15
C ASN A 738 4.13 -15.37 0.32
N GLN A 739 5.33 -14.98 -0.13
CA GLN A 739 6.35 -15.87 -0.69
C GLN A 739 7.15 -16.51 0.46
N ILE A 740 6.84 -17.76 0.80
CA ILE A 740 7.25 -18.35 2.10
C ILE A 740 8.68 -18.91 2.08
N SER A 741 9.06 -19.65 1.02
CA SER A 741 10.42 -20.15 0.75
C SER A 741 10.40 -21.23 -0.34
N GLY A 742 11.37 -21.21 -1.25
CA GLY A 742 11.61 -22.35 -2.15
C GLY A 742 12.81 -22.17 -3.07
N PRO A 743 13.33 -23.26 -3.66
CA PRO A 743 13.98 -23.16 -4.96
C PRO A 743 12.91 -22.88 -6.02
N GLY A 744 13.16 -21.92 -6.91
CA GLY A 744 12.22 -21.51 -7.97
C GLY A 744 12.75 -20.25 -8.66
N SER A 745 12.02 -19.72 -9.64
CA SER A 745 12.39 -18.48 -10.35
C SER A 745 12.30 -17.22 -9.49
N GLY A 746 11.54 -17.25 -8.38
CA GLY A 746 11.25 -16.05 -7.58
C GLY A 746 10.22 -15.12 -8.22
N ASN A 747 9.48 -15.60 -9.23
CA ASN A 747 8.54 -14.80 -10.02
C ASN A 747 7.29 -14.37 -9.22
N ARG A 748 6.98 -15.03 -8.09
CA ARG A 748 5.75 -14.86 -7.29
C ARG A 748 4.47 -15.15 -8.09
N GLN A 749 4.51 -16.07 -9.06
CA GLN A 749 3.35 -16.50 -9.85
C GLN A 749 3.16 -18.01 -9.69
N VAL A 750 1.96 -18.51 -9.98
CA VAL A 750 1.60 -19.92 -9.75
C VAL A 750 1.90 -20.75 -10.99
N ASP A 751 3.09 -21.37 -11.03
CA ASP A 751 3.49 -22.27 -12.11
C ASP A 751 2.94 -23.69 -11.93
N PHE A 752 1.98 -24.09 -12.78
CA PHE A 752 1.29 -25.38 -12.70
C PHE A 752 2.11 -26.57 -13.24
N PRO A 753 1.98 -27.80 -12.70
CA PRO A 753 1.01 -28.24 -11.68
C PRO A 753 1.41 -27.89 -10.24
N VAL A 754 0.41 -27.59 -9.42
CA VAL A 754 0.56 -27.06 -8.06
C VAL A 754 -0.03 -28.02 -7.04
N SER A 755 0.53 -28.09 -5.83
CA SER A 755 0.03 -28.94 -4.74
C SER A 755 -0.11 -28.20 -3.41
N ILE A 756 -1.21 -28.40 -2.70
CA ILE A 756 -1.41 -27.90 -1.34
C ILE A 756 -0.49 -28.64 -0.37
N ILE A 757 0.25 -27.86 0.42
CA ILE A 757 1.19 -28.34 1.45
C ILE A 757 0.78 -27.93 2.87
N ALA A 758 -0.08 -26.93 3.05
CA ALA A 758 -0.66 -26.59 4.34
C ALA A 758 -2.06 -25.98 4.24
N LEU A 759 -2.88 -26.22 5.26
CA LEU A 759 -3.99 -25.35 5.68
C LEU A 759 -3.57 -24.63 6.96
N ILE A 760 -3.90 -23.35 7.11
CA ILE A 760 -3.49 -22.53 8.26
C ILE A 760 -4.68 -21.69 8.74
N LEU A 761 -4.93 -21.69 10.05
CA LEU A 761 -5.85 -20.77 10.70
C LEU A 761 -5.04 -19.76 11.53
N GLY A 762 -5.11 -18.47 11.14
CA GLY A 762 -4.44 -17.37 11.82
C GLY A 762 -5.40 -16.56 12.71
N ASP A 763 -4.97 -16.23 13.92
CA ASP A 763 -5.74 -15.39 14.84
C ASP A 763 -5.75 -13.92 14.37
N GLN A 764 -6.97 -13.40 14.13
CA GLN A 764 -7.27 -11.98 13.91
C GLN A 764 -8.21 -11.42 15.01
N SER A 765 -8.52 -12.22 16.03
CA SER A 765 -9.31 -11.82 17.20
C SER A 765 -8.45 -11.26 18.33
N TYR A 766 -7.15 -11.59 18.35
CA TYR A 766 -6.17 -11.18 19.35
C TYR A 766 -6.66 -11.50 20.78
N GLY A 767 -7.09 -12.76 20.97
CA GLY A 767 -7.58 -13.27 22.24
C GLY A 767 -9.05 -12.97 22.57
N ARG A 768 -9.82 -12.27 21.73
CA ARG A 768 -11.28 -12.04 21.96
C ARG A 768 -12.15 -13.27 21.69
N ASN A 769 -11.81 -14.06 20.67
CA ASN A 769 -12.44 -15.34 20.37
C ASN A 769 -11.41 -16.46 20.51
N PRO A 770 -10.86 -16.71 21.72
CA PRO A 770 -9.63 -17.49 21.89
C PRO A 770 -9.82 -18.98 21.68
N GLN A 771 -11.03 -19.50 21.49
CA GLN A 771 -11.30 -20.92 21.24
C GLN A 771 -12.59 -21.12 20.45
N GLY A 772 -12.63 -22.18 19.65
CA GLY A 772 -13.78 -22.53 18.82
C GLY A 772 -13.54 -23.79 18.00
N THR A 773 -14.45 -24.04 17.06
CA THR A 773 -14.40 -25.18 16.14
C THR A 773 -15.08 -24.81 14.83
N ILE A 774 -14.31 -24.84 13.75
CA ILE A 774 -14.83 -24.74 12.39
C ILE A 774 -14.78 -26.10 11.70
N TYR A 775 -15.62 -26.31 10.69
CA TYR A 775 -15.58 -27.52 9.86
C TYR A 775 -15.16 -27.13 8.44
N LEU A 776 -14.13 -27.80 7.92
CA LEU A 776 -13.59 -27.62 6.58
C LEU A 776 -14.01 -28.80 5.70
N ASP A 777 -14.53 -28.53 4.51
CA ASP A 777 -15.00 -29.55 3.57
C ASP A 777 -14.85 -29.11 2.11
N ALA A 778 -14.90 -30.05 1.16
CA ALA A 778 -14.82 -29.82 -0.28
C ALA A 778 -13.83 -28.71 -0.71
N LEU A 779 -12.52 -28.99 -0.62
CA LEU A 779 -11.51 -28.12 -1.25
C LEU A 779 -11.80 -28.09 -2.75
N THR A 780 -12.21 -26.93 -3.25
CA THR A 780 -12.78 -26.76 -4.59
C THR A 780 -11.93 -25.78 -5.37
N VAL A 781 -11.61 -26.12 -6.62
CA VAL A 781 -11.03 -25.20 -7.59
C VAL A 781 -12.09 -24.75 -8.59
N ILE A 782 -11.86 -23.61 -9.23
CA ILE A 782 -12.70 -23.11 -10.33
C ILE A 782 -11.83 -23.02 -11.58
N ASP A 783 -12.15 -23.84 -12.57
CA ASP A 783 -11.51 -23.85 -13.88
C ASP A 783 -12.12 -22.80 -14.82
N GLY A 784 -11.27 -22.29 -15.72
CA GLY A 784 -11.57 -21.20 -16.64
C GLY A 784 -10.79 -19.91 -16.34
N PRO A 785 -10.81 -18.93 -17.27
CA PRO A 785 -10.12 -17.65 -17.10
C PRO A 785 -10.65 -16.88 -15.88
N GLU A 786 -9.76 -16.17 -15.19
CA GLU A 786 -10.09 -15.40 -13.99
C GLU A 786 -11.07 -14.25 -14.33
N THR A 787 -12.34 -14.50 -14.07
CA THR A 787 -13.46 -13.69 -14.55
C THR A 787 -14.36 -13.28 -13.38
N TYR A 788 -14.80 -12.04 -13.40
CA TYR A 788 -15.64 -11.45 -12.37
C TYR A 788 -16.93 -10.92 -13.01
N LEU A 789 -18.05 -11.29 -12.39
CA LEU A 789 -19.38 -10.81 -12.73
C LEU A 789 -20.02 -10.31 -11.43
N ALA A 790 -20.26 -9.00 -11.35
CA ALA A 790 -20.82 -8.35 -10.18
C ALA A 790 -22.23 -7.83 -10.48
N ARG A 791 -23.25 -8.44 -9.86
CA ARG A 791 -24.66 -8.24 -10.20
C ARG A 791 -25.31 -7.16 -9.33
N PHE A 792 -25.95 -6.19 -9.98
CA PHE A 792 -26.69 -5.10 -9.36
C PHE A 792 -28.15 -5.11 -9.84
N GLY A 793 -29.12 -5.10 -8.92
CA GLY A 793 -30.54 -4.98 -9.26
C GLY A 793 -30.97 -3.52 -9.44
N LYS A 794 -31.92 -3.26 -10.34
CA LYS A 794 -32.53 -1.93 -10.53
C LYS A 794 -33.89 -1.81 -9.81
N PRO A 795 -34.01 -1.06 -8.70
CA PRO A 795 -35.26 -0.88 -7.98
C PRO A 795 -36.40 -0.39 -8.88
N GLY A 796 -37.57 -1.01 -8.77
CA GLY A 796 -38.76 -0.68 -9.56
C GLY A 796 -38.75 -1.16 -11.02
N ALA A 797 -37.64 -1.74 -11.52
CA ALA A 797 -37.51 -2.23 -12.90
C ALA A 797 -37.89 -3.72 -13.07
N GLY A 798 -38.42 -4.38 -12.04
CA GLY A 798 -38.64 -5.82 -12.02
C GLY A 798 -37.33 -6.58 -11.81
N ASP A 799 -37.18 -7.74 -12.46
CA ASP A 799 -35.99 -8.59 -12.36
C ASP A 799 -34.81 -8.10 -13.23
N LEU A 800 -34.83 -6.83 -13.67
CA LEU A 800 -33.77 -6.23 -14.49
C LEU A 800 -32.50 -5.98 -13.66
N VAL A 801 -31.38 -6.53 -14.13
CA VAL A 801 -30.06 -6.32 -13.52
C VAL A 801 -29.14 -5.51 -14.43
N VAL A 802 -28.10 -4.94 -13.82
CA VAL A 802 -26.87 -4.53 -14.47
C VAL A 802 -25.75 -5.43 -13.92
N ASP A 803 -25.17 -6.25 -14.78
CA ASP A 803 -23.99 -7.03 -14.46
C ASP A 803 -22.75 -6.24 -14.90
N VAL A 804 -21.82 -5.98 -13.97
CA VAL A 804 -20.49 -5.45 -14.30
C VAL A 804 -19.55 -6.62 -14.51
N ILE A 805 -18.97 -6.73 -15.70
CA ILE A 805 -18.23 -7.93 -16.14
C ILE A 805 -16.83 -7.56 -16.60
N TRP A 806 -15.81 -8.28 -16.13
CA TRP A 806 -14.43 -8.20 -16.62
C TRP A 806 -13.68 -9.52 -16.39
N ALA A 807 -12.54 -9.68 -17.04
CA ALA A 807 -11.61 -10.78 -16.81
C ALA A 807 -10.16 -10.25 -16.77
N THR A 808 -9.26 -10.85 -15.99
CA THR A 808 -7.89 -10.33 -15.87
C THR A 808 -7.05 -10.56 -17.13
N GLN A 809 -7.50 -11.44 -18.02
CA GLN A 809 -7.02 -11.64 -19.39
C GLN A 809 -8.21 -11.66 -20.37
N PRO A 810 -7.99 -11.49 -21.69
CA PRO A 810 -9.04 -11.64 -22.69
C PRO A 810 -9.71 -13.02 -22.61
N ALA A 811 -11.03 -13.04 -22.50
CA ALA A 811 -11.82 -14.24 -22.24
C ALA A 811 -13.16 -14.17 -22.98
N ARG A 812 -13.85 -15.31 -23.07
CA ARG A 812 -15.18 -15.41 -23.66
C ARG A 812 -16.16 -15.99 -22.63
N LEU A 813 -17.36 -15.40 -22.57
CA LEU A 813 -18.36 -15.69 -21.54
C LEU A 813 -19.70 -16.07 -22.18
N SER A 814 -20.38 -17.07 -21.60
CA SER A 814 -21.78 -17.40 -21.87
C SER A 814 -22.61 -17.11 -20.63
N LEU A 815 -23.51 -16.13 -20.74
CA LEU A 815 -24.36 -15.65 -19.65
C LEU A 815 -25.82 -16.08 -19.87
N PRO A 816 -26.39 -16.97 -19.03
CA PRO A 816 -27.79 -17.38 -19.12
C PRO A 816 -28.75 -16.20 -18.90
N THR A 817 -29.69 -16.01 -19.83
CA THR A 817 -30.59 -14.84 -19.86
C THR A 817 -31.95 -15.21 -20.46
N VAL A 818 -33.01 -14.55 -19.98
CA VAL A 818 -34.36 -14.67 -20.57
C VAL A 818 -34.70 -13.50 -21.51
N SER A 819 -33.77 -12.57 -21.69
CA SER A 819 -33.89 -11.49 -22.67
C SER A 819 -33.71 -12.02 -24.10
N SER A 820 -34.36 -11.41 -25.09
CA SER A 820 -34.03 -11.65 -26.51
C SER A 820 -32.85 -10.81 -27.00
N GLU A 821 -32.62 -9.67 -26.36
CA GLU A 821 -31.54 -8.72 -26.63
C GLU A 821 -31.09 -8.12 -25.29
N ALA A 822 -29.79 -7.84 -25.15
CA ALA A 822 -29.21 -7.16 -24.01
C ALA A 822 -28.53 -5.86 -24.45
N LEU A 823 -28.51 -4.85 -23.58
CA LEU A 823 -27.69 -3.66 -23.78
C LEU A 823 -26.34 -3.89 -23.08
N LEU A 824 -25.26 -3.86 -23.86
CA LEU A 824 -23.91 -3.73 -23.35
C LEU A 824 -23.51 -2.26 -23.43
N VAL A 825 -22.88 -1.75 -22.38
CA VAL A 825 -22.20 -0.45 -22.36
C VAL A 825 -20.75 -0.69 -21.98
N ASP A 826 -19.79 -0.17 -22.74
CA ASP A 826 -18.38 -0.27 -22.37
C ASP A 826 -18.01 0.74 -21.25
N TRP A 827 -16.77 0.72 -20.76
CA TRP A 827 -16.30 1.66 -19.74
C TRP A 827 -16.19 3.12 -20.23
N GLN A 828 -16.10 3.36 -21.54
CA GLN A 828 -16.11 4.70 -22.14
C GLN A 828 -17.53 5.24 -22.36
N GLY A 829 -18.56 4.39 -22.25
CA GLY A 829 -19.96 4.75 -22.45
C GLY A 829 -20.47 4.46 -23.86
N GLU A 830 -19.75 3.69 -24.67
CA GLU A 830 -20.27 3.24 -25.98
C GLU A 830 -21.31 2.13 -25.79
N GLU A 831 -22.52 2.36 -26.30
CA GLU A 831 -23.65 1.43 -26.22
C GLU A 831 -23.73 0.47 -27.42
N GLN A 832 -23.94 -0.83 -27.15
CA GLN A 832 -24.18 -1.85 -28.16
C GLN A 832 -25.31 -2.81 -27.75
N THR A 833 -26.32 -2.98 -28.60
CA THR A 833 -27.31 -4.06 -28.47
C THR A 833 -26.71 -5.39 -28.92
N ILE A 834 -26.77 -6.42 -28.05
CA ILE A 834 -26.34 -7.79 -28.33
C ILE A 834 -27.56 -8.71 -28.42
N THR A 835 -27.74 -9.43 -29.53
CA THR A 835 -28.82 -10.41 -29.69
C THR A 835 -28.49 -11.71 -28.94
N VAL A 836 -29.45 -12.20 -28.16
CA VAL A 836 -29.34 -13.47 -27.41
C VAL A 836 -29.67 -14.64 -28.34
N SER A 837 -28.91 -15.74 -28.23
CA SER A 837 -29.16 -16.99 -28.97
C SER A 837 -29.36 -18.15 -27.99
N ASP A 838 -30.42 -18.94 -28.19
CA ASP A 838 -30.75 -20.12 -27.37
C ASP A 838 -30.76 -19.91 -25.84
N GLY A 839 -31.10 -18.69 -25.39
CA GLY A 839 -31.12 -18.29 -23.98
C GLY A 839 -29.73 -17.96 -23.39
N GLN A 840 -28.71 -17.83 -24.25
CA GLN A 840 -27.34 -17.48 -23.89
C GLN A 840 -26.94 -16.15 -24.53
N LEU A 841 -26.41 -15.25 -23.71
CA LEU A 841 -25.73 -14.04 -24.14
C LEU A 841 -24.23 -14.34 -24.18
N VAL A 842 -23.65 -14.40 -25.38
CA VAL A 842 -22.22 -14.66 -25.56
C VAL A 842 -21.47 -13.33 -25.71
N LEU A 843 -20.47 -13.13 -24.86
CA LEU A 843 -19.69 -11.89 -24.77
C LEU A 843 -18.19 -12.20 -24.89
N ASP A 844 -17.47 -11.36 -25.63
CA ASP A 844 -16.02 -11.31 -25.63
C ASP A 844 -15.59 -10.20 -24.64
N ILE A 845 -14.80 -10.53 -23.61
CA ILE A 845 -14.50 -9.67 -22.45
C ILE A 845 -12.99 -9.62 -22.15
N GLY A 846 -12.56 -8.73 -21.25
CA GLY A 846 -11.16 -8.62 -20.85
C GLY A 846 -10.92 -7.65 -19.68
N PRO A 847 -9.71 -7.07 -19.55
CA PRO A 847 -9.33 -6.26 -18.37
C PRO A 847 -10.11 -4.96 -18.16
N SER A 848 -10.76 -4.46 -19.22
CA SER A 848 -11.67 -3.32 -19.17
C SER A 848 -13.11 -3.79 -18.89
N PRO A 849 -13.76 -3.27 -17.82
CA PRO A 849 -15.14 -3.66 -17.51
C PRO A 849 -16.17 -3.23 -18.56
N VAL A 850 -17.24 -4.00 -18.63
CA VAL A 850 -18.47 -3.69 -19.38
C VAL A 850 -19.70 -3.81 -18.46
N TYR A 851 -20.75 -3.06 -18.75
CA TYR A 851 -22.03 -3.06 -18.05
C TYR A 851 -23.08 -3.74 -18.93
N VAL A 852 -23.75 -4.78 -18.41
CA VAL A 852 -24.69 -5.59 -19.20
C VAL A 852 -26.08 -5.56 -18.57
N HIS A 853 -27.04 -4.98 -19.29
CA HIS A 853 -28.41 -4.80 -18.83
C HIS A 853 -29.26 -5.91 -19.43
N HIS A 854 -29.75 -6.81 -18.59
CA HIS A 854 -30.57 -7.94 -19.02
C HIS A 854 -31.48 -8.47 -17.90
N LEU A 855 -32.41 -9.35 -18.27
CA LEU A 855 -33.15 -10.21 -17.37
C LEU A 855 -32.39 -11.55 -17.24
N PRO A 856 -31.84 -11.88 -16.06
CA PRO A 856 -31.07 -13.12 -15.88
C PRO A 856 -31.98 -14.35 -15.95
N ALA A 857 -31.39 -15.51 -16.29
CA ALA A 857 -32.04 -16.77 -16.02
C ALA A 857 -32.15 -17.01 -14.49
N SER A 858 -32.87 -18.07 -14.09
CA SER A 858 -33.00 -18.48 -12.69
C SER A 858 -31.64 -18.55 -11.97
N ALA A 859 -31.60 -18.16 -10.68
CA ALA A 859 -30.36 -18.03 -9.90
C ALA A 859 -29.48 -19.29 -9.78
N GLU A 860 -30.00 -20.47 -10.16
CA GLU A 860 -29.24 -21.73 -10.24
C GLU A 860 -28.52 -21.95 -11.60
N ALA A 861 -28.64 -21.00 -12.55
CA ALA A 861 -28.06 -21.13 -13.89
C ALA A 861 -26.57 -20.72 -13.90
N THR A 862 -25.68 -21.70 -14.06
CA THR A 862 -24.22 -21.52 -14.14
C THR A 862 -23.80 -20.56 -15.24
N VAL A 863 -22.89 -19.63 -14.93
CA VAL A 863 -22.23 -18.77 -15.91
C VAL A 863 -20.93 -19.44 -16.37
N THR A 864 -20.80 -19.69 -17.67
CA THR A 864 -19.74 -20.55 -18.22
C THR A 864 -18.77 -19.72 -19.08
N ALA A 865 -17.47 -19.88 -18.86
CA ALA A 865 -16.45 -19.38 -19.78
C ALA A 865 -16.27 -20.34 -20.97
N LEU A 866 -16.03 -19.82 -22.17
CA LEU A 866 -16.03 -20.55 -23.45
C LEU A 866 -14.64 -20.65 -24.11
#